data_AF-A0AAV2NSM9-F1
#
_entry.id   AF-A0AAV2NSM9-F1
#
_cell.length_a   1.000
_cell.length_b   1.000
_cell.length_c   1.000
_cell.angle_alpha   90.00
_cell.angle_beta   90.00
_cell.angle_gamma   90.00
#
_symmetry.space_group_name_H-M   'P 1'
#
loop_
_entity.id
_entity.type
_entity.pdbx_description
1 polymer ?
#
loop_
_entity_poly.entity_id
_entity_poly.type
_entity_poly.pdbx_seq_one_letter_code
_entity_poly.pdbx_strand_id
1 'polypeptide(L)'
;MNSIILDNFNKLKNNNDSVRLNAGVTLLNHLYQYNTDQDDKELKYALTRLVRSLGSSQTVARKGNYSALTVFLMMHPETSIEKLLSITNTQLHPIGQNSKSENADIYMGRVLLCGALIRSKLLIQSTSEIQQQITEILLNAGKQRNYLSFISVMFLNEFIIQLDVESMKKVVWPIVEKEIGKSWSEQTLDTFYLLLVVGDQHPSLLNHKFLKEHFGVKQIIAKESMENIVKLLTALPRIVSYQHPVFKLFCEKLTLTELIADFWKGIDNKFTKPSKSDEYIATEILRLLLSNITDKTVIPSLLSPNMLQHMLKRFSNCKRNNNDEVLIAFRKVLHLVISATNDKDMKTKIQLNILKKLILHPGDLMIEKKTGIKVIQKITANLRLDGVKKLCQLYRDVIENKSIKERENMKVELWTNAERSYAAQLLTKLIGHRETLLDQEWKLAQLTFLFNYGLCEVSNVGIELAPQFKNSFYRALDHKLPKLDDVRNLLSTLVHDLNSKLQSNVIQLRSPLSDAASDAWRRAIDLIEKLEKNTKNAIALPIFHTMNLHMSLQLFSDPEMAIMSINELECCYERLIKKSKGHKKLDAPEQEEPQWVEVIVDLLLSLLSRNNHLLRSLVDSVFPHICPYLTSSAVYQILAILDVKNNQNTLTTKQNDNEDSSSIESESDNEEKENVLSSEISSDESGSESNINKDENDDNNDDNDNEEEEEQEEEEEDDDDNDNDNDDDDDDETVTDKLRMAVRQALGDAATQTDNEDIDVDEIDEEEGKRLDESLAAAFKLLRENRQVRSKKQEKTSEALTHFRIRVIDLLNIYLGTCPSMAVALDMIVPLFALLEFCIKDPHQQPLKHRVQTCLKKLSTIKKFEDTTGVDDILLTTVLKAVIEKGERSTLICQEISENLAECCTFLVKCMQQANLSSKSVIELYTKNLTTFMKKRDCILSLILFKSVLQLCWEDNWQLALLLVNSAFDSNIRYFRRSQALELLVILYRNNRLLNMDTKYADVRIKLETMLYKNTIDMCKELCDSHVCDNGQFISYNGSPVQKKVLQKFVGLLLTLLLAVHTHHLPQAWNWQIIKTTLITMYENQSIFSTELKNAYKKFAKQIGISFDVKSTKHNNQLNGSTDIALQSNGKQSNVTSQNGKISDSEGGEIAHSNNVQKKKKKKNKQKEKQLLKKDARELRAKAMSKDLELFKFSNVNLPENDVNKTEVCQNGHSHTKSTNSKSLQKRNRDKAVEENREPKKRRKSTNCG
;
A
#
# COMPACT_ATOMS: atom_id res chain seq x y z
N MET A 1 23.69 -44.36 -30.05
CA MET A 1 23.54 -43.01 -29.49
C MET A 1 22.10 -42.59 -29.67
N ASN A 2 21.32 -42.78 -28.62
CA ASN A 2 19.94 -42.38 -28.55
C ASN A 2 19.80 -40.84 -28.68
N SER A 3 18.81 -40.36 -29.46
CA SER A 3 18.57 -38.93 -29.68
C SER A 3 18.24 -38.20 -28.37
N ILE A 4 17.50 -38.87 -27.49
CA ILE A 4 17.09 -38.41 -26.16
C ILE A 4 18.29 -37.87 -25.35
N ILE A 5 19.42 -38.58 -25.37
CA ILE A 5 20.64 -38.17 -24.65
C ILE A 5 21.22 -36.88 -25.25
N LEU A 6 21.32 -36.81 -26.58
CA LEU A 6 21.87 -35.66 -27.29
C LEU A 6 21.04 -34.40 -27.09
N ASP A 7 19.71 -34.52 -27.16
CA ASP A 7 18.77 -33.41 -26.94
C ASP A 7 18.79 -32.92 -25.49
N ASN A 8 18.84 -33.82 -24.51
CA ASN A 8 18.94 -33.41 -23.11
C ASN A 8 20.27 -32.71 -22.82
N PHE A 9 21.39 -33.13 -23.43
CA PHE A 9 22.66 -32.38 -23.34
C PHE A 9 22.65 -31.01 -24.04
N ASN A 10 21.68 -30.72 -24.91
CA ASN A 10 21.46 -29.40 -25.47
C ASN A 10 20.54 -28.57 -24.56
N LYS A 11 19.43 -29.15 -24.07
CA LYS A 11 18.50 -28.52 -23.12
C LYS A 11 19.16 -28.17 -21.77
N LEU A 12 20.12 -28.96 -21.30
CA LEU A 12 20.97 -28.67 -20.12
C LEU A 12 21.81 -27.38 -20.25
N LYS A 13 21.87 -26.75 -21.43
CA LYS A 13 22.53 -25.46 -21.67
C LYS A 13 21.56 -24.29 -21.85
N ASN A 14 20.25 -24.52 -21.73
CA ASN A 14 19.23 -23.48 -21.90
C ASN A 14 19.32 -22.46 -20.74
N ASN A 15 19.13 -21.17 -21.03
CA ASN A 15 19.13 -20.12 -20.02
C ASN A 15 17.99 -20.25 -19.00
N ASN A 16 16.86 -20.87 -19.37
CA ASN A 16 15.74 -21.12 -18.46
C ASN A 16 16.03 -22.31 -17.52
N ASP A 17 15.92 -22.06 -16.22
CA ASP A 17 16.20 -23.03 -15.15
C ASP A 17 15.27 -24.24 -15.14
N SER A 18 13.97 -24.08 -15.41
CA SER A 18 13.02 -25.21 -15.45
C SER A 18 13.34 -26.17 -16.60
N VAL A 19 13.73 -25.64 -17.76
CA VAL A 19 14.15 -26.43 -18.92
C VAL A 19 15.44 -27.22 -18.62
N ARG A 20 16.39 -26.65 -17.87
CA ARG A 20 17.58 -27.38 -17.43
C ARG A 20 17.25 -28.48 -16.42
N LEU A 21 16.41 -28.19 -15.43
CA LEU A 21 16.01 -29.17 -14.42
C LEU A 21 15.27 -30.36 -15.05
N ASN A 22 14.27 -30.10 -15.89
CA ASN A 22 13.53 -31.15 -16.59
C ASN A 22 14.44 -31.98 -17.50
N ALA A 23 15.36 -31.35 -18.25
CA ALA A 23 16.33 -32.09 -19.07
C ALA A 23 17.32 -32.92 -18.23
N GLY A 24 17.67 -32.46 -17.03
CA GLY A 24 18.44 -33.23 -16.05
C GLY A 24 17.66 -34.47 -15.61
N VAL A 25 16.43 -34.31 -15.14
CA VAL A 25 15.56 -35.42 -14.73
C VAL A 25 15.32 -36.40 -15.89
N THR A 26 15.03 -35.94 -17.11
CA THR A 26 14.86 -36.84 -18.26
C THR A 26 16.15 -37.61 -18.62
N LEU A 27 17.32 -36.97 -18.54
CA LEU A 27 18.60 -37.65 -18.75
C LEU A 27 18.88 -38.69 -17.65
N LEU A 28 18.61 -38.36 -16.39
CA LEU A 28 18.84 -39.24 -15.24
C LEU A 28 17.88 -40.44 -15.24
N ASN A 29 16.59 -40.23 -15.50
CA ASN A 29 15.62 -41.32 -15.64
C ASN A 29 15.97 -42.26 -16.80
N HIS A 30 16.45 -41.72 -17.93
CA HIS A 30 16.94 -42.54 -19.04
C HIS A 30 18.17 -43.38 -18.63
N LEU A 31 19.15 -42.79 -17.93
CA LEU A 31 20.33 -43.53 -17.46
C LEU A 31 19.97 -44.60 -16.40
N TYR A 32 18.99 -44.33 -15.54
CA TYR A 32 18.50 -45.28 -14.54
C TYR A 32 17.84 -46.51 -15.17
N GLN A 33 17.03 -46.31 -16.24
CA GLN A 33 16.27 -47.38 -16.90
C GLN A 33 17.11 -48.41 -17.66
N TYR A 34 18.38 -48.11 -17.99
CA TYR A 34 19.27 -49.00 -18.76
C TYR A 34 20.37 -49.67 -17.91
N ASN A 35 20.39 -49.47 -16.59
CA ASN A 35 21.50 -49.85 -15.72
C ASN A 35 21.57 -51.36 -15.34
N THR A 36 21.04 -52.25 -16.18
CA THR A 36 21.03 -53.72 -15.94
C THR A 36 22.18 -54.48 -16.62
N ASP A 37 22.76 -53.94 -17.70
CA ASP A 37 23.84 -54.61 -18.45
C ASP A 37 25.20 -53.95 -18.24
N GLN A 38 26.22 -54.77 -17.97
CA GLN A 38 27.44 -54.37 -17.25
C GLN A 38 28.48 -53.60 -18.10
N ASP A 39 28.18 -53.28 -19.37
CA ASP A 39 29.10 -52.64 -20.33
C ASP A 39 28.43 -51.52 -21.17
N ASP A 40 27.51 -50.77 -20.55
CA ASP A 40 26.76 -49.73 -21.26
C ASP A 40 27.64 -48.57 -21.78
N LYS A 41 27.65 -48.46 -23.12
CA LYS A 41 28.34 -47.43 -23.89
C LYS A 41 27.64 -46.07 -23.79
N GLU A 42 26.33 -46.04 -23.56
CA GLU A 42 25.56 -44.79 -23.46
C GLU A 42 25.81 -44.11 -22.10
N LEU A 43 25.79 -44.84 -20.98
CA LEU A 43 26.23 -44.38 -19.65
C LEU A 43 27.69 -43.90 -19.67
N LYS A 44 28.60 -44.68 -20.27
CA LYS A 44 30.02 -44.28 -20.40
C LYS A 44 30.18 -42.97 -21.19
N TYR A 45 29.40 -42.78 -22.25
CA TYR A 45 29.36 -41.54 -23.02
C TYR A 45 28.75 -40.37 -22.21
N ALA A 46 27.64 -40.61 -21.51
CA ALA A 46 26.96 -39.59 -20.72
C ALA A 46 27.85 -39.08 -19.57
N LEU A 47 28.48 -39.97 -18.80
CA LEU A 47 29.46 -39.60 -17.77
C LEU A 47 30.64 -38.82 -18.35
N THR A 48 31.22 -39.28 -19.46
CA THR A 48 32.31 -38.58 -20.15
C THR A 48 31.89 -37.17 -20.59
N ARG A 49 30.65 -37.01 -21.05
CA ARG A 49 30.10 -35.74 -21.53
C ARG A 49 29.68 -34.79 -20.39
N LEU A 50 29.15 -35.31 -19.28
CA LEU A 50 28.89 -34.54 -18.05
C LEU A 50 30.21 -33.97 -17.50
N VAL A 51 31.20 -34.82 -17.22
CA VAL A 51 32.50 -34.41 -16.67
C VAL A 51 33.21 -33.40 -17.57
N ARG A 52 33.28 -33.66 -18.89
CA ARG A 52 33.87 -32.70 -19.85
C ARG A 52 33.12 -31.35 -19.86
N SER A 53 31.81 -31.35 -19.68
CA SER A 53 30.99 -30.13 -19.72
C SER A 53 31.13 -29.27 -18.45
N LEU A 54 31.67 -29.80 -17.35
CA LEU A 54 32.08 -28.99 -16.19
C LEU A 54 33.18 -27.99 -16.57
N GLY A 55 34.02 -28.32 -17.56
CA GLY A 55 35.04 -27.44 -18.13
C GLY A 55 34.53 -26.47 -19.21
N SER A 56 33.22 -26.40 -19.46
CA SER A 56 32.64 -25.48 -20.44
C SER A 56 32.88 -24.02 -20.07
N SER A 57 33.15 -23.15 -21.05
CA SER A 57 33.25 -21.71 -20.85
C SER A 57 31.90 -21.00 -20.62
N GLN A 58 30.78 -21.70 -20.83
CA GLN A 58 29.42 -21.22 -20.57
C GLN A 58 28.98 -21.57 -19.14
N THR A 59 28.71 -20.56 -18.31
CA THR A 59 28.26 -20.75 -16.90
C THR A 59 26.98 -21.58 -16.81
N VAL A 60 26.00 -21.29 -17.67
CA VAL A 60 24.71 -22.02 -17.75
C VAL A 60 24.91 -23.51 -18.05
N ALA A 61 25.80 -23.84 -18.99
CA ALA A 61 26.16 -25.22 -19.29
C ALA A 61 26.85 -25.91 -18.09
N ARG A 62 27.76 -25.20 -17.40
CA ARG A 62 28.39 -25.71 -16.17
C ARG A 62 27.34 -26.00 -15.08
N LYS A 63 26.40 -25.08 -14.82
CA LYS A 63 25.30 -25.29 -13.85
C LYS A 63 24.52 -26.58 -14.16
N GLY A 64 23.98 -26.70 -15.37
CA GLY A 64 23.16 -27.86 -15.75
C GLY A 64 23.91 -29.20 -15.64
N ASN A 65 25.15 -29.26 -16.13
CA ASN A 65 25.94 -30.51 -16.09
C ASN A 65 26.46 -30.83 -14.69
N TYR A 66 26.77 -29.81 -13.86
CA TYR A 66 27.16 -30.00 -12.46
C TYR A 66 26.01 -30.54 -11.61
N SER A 67 24.81 -29.97 -11.72
CA SER A 67 23.64 -30.47 -10.98
C SER A 67 23.25 -31.88 -11.42
N ALA A 68 23.21 -32.14 -12.74
CA ALA A 68 22.92 -33.47 -13.26
C ALA A 68 23.96 -34.52 -12.81
N LEU A 69 25.26 -34.19 -12.84
CA LEU A 69 26.29 -35.11 -12.33
C LEU A 69 26.20 -35.31 -10.81
N THR A 70 25.93 -34.26 -10.03
CA THR A 70 25.82 -34.39 -8.57
C THR A 70 24.66 -35.30 -8.18
N VAL A 71 23.49 -35.16 -8.82
CA VAL A 71 22.35 -36.05 -8.58
C VAL A 71 22.63 -37.47 -9.09
N PHE A 72 23.26 -37.64 -10.26
CA PHE A 72 23.70 -38.97 -10.71
C PHE A 72 24.54 -39.68 -9.64
N LEU A 73 25.53 -38.98 -9.09
CA LEU A 73 26.43 -39.52 -8.06
C LEU A 73 25.76 -39.72 -6.69
N MET A 74 24.57 -39.14 -6.45
CA MET A 74 23.74 -39.43 -5.28
C MET A 74 22.85 -40.66 -5.47
N MET A 75 22.40 -40.93 -6.70
CA MET A 75 21.62 -42.13 -7.03
C MET A 75 22.49 -43.38 -7.22
N HIS A 76 23.75 -43.19 -7.63
CA HIS A 76 24.70 -44.26 -7.95
C HIS A 76 25.93 -44.25 -7.02
N PRO A 77 25.78 -44.57 -5.71
CA PRO A 77 26.88 -44.60 -4.75
C PRO A 77 27.97 -45.65 -5.10
N GLU A 78 27.67 -46.62 -5.97
CA GLU A 78 28.61 -47.59 -6.53
C GLU A 78 29.61 -46.99 -7.55
N THR A 79 29.47 -45.70 -7.90
CA THR A 79 30.32 -45.07 -8.93
C THR A 79 31.76 -44.88 -8.46
N SER A 80 32.67 -45.72 -8.97
CA SER A 80 34.13 -45.61 -8.73
C SER A 80 34.66 -44.18 -8.99
N ILE A 81 35.22 -43.57 -7.94
CA ILE A 81 35.86 -42.25 -8.00
C ILE A 81 37.10 -42.28 -8.91
N GLU A 82 37.83 -43.40 -8.96
CA GLU A 82 38.99 -43.60 -9.84
C GLU A 82 38.58 -43.57 -11.33
N LYS A 83 37.42 -44.16 -11.66
CA LYS A 83 36.81 -44.08 -12.99
C LYS A 83 36.47 -42.63 -13.36
N LEU A 84 35.93 -41.85 -12.43
CA LEU A 84 35.67 -40.42 -12.63
C LEU A 84 36.96 -39.59 -12.75
N LEU A 85 38.01 -39.92 -11.98
CA LEU A 85 39.31 -39.27 -12.04
C LEU A 85 40.07 -39.57 -13.34
N SER A 86 39.99 -40.80 -13.89
CA SER A 86 40.56 -41.13 -15.19
C SER A 86 39.83 -40.43 -16.35
N ILE A 87 38.49 -40.34 -16.31
CA ILE A 87 37.71 -39.48 -17.21
C ILE A 87 38.15 -38.01 -17.08
N THR A 88 38.37 -37.52 -15.85
CA THR A 88 38.80 -36.14 -15.60
C THR A 88 40.21 -35.85 -16.09
N ASN A 89 41.16 -36.77 -15.89
CA ASN A 89 42.52 -36.62 -16.35
C ASN A 89 42.67 -36.76 -17.87
N THR A 90 41.71 -37.36 -18.57
CA THR A 90 41.67 -37.39 -20.04
C THR A 90 40.87 -36.23 -20.65
N GLN A 91 39.70 -35.88 -20.10
CA GLN A 91 38.82 -34.84 -20.66
C GLN A 91 39.10 -33.41 -20.17
N LEU A 92 39.72 -33.27 -18.99
CA LEU A 92 40.02 -31.99 -18.33
C LEU A 92 41.53 -31.91 -18.00
N HIS A 93 42.39 -32.24 -18.96
CA HIS A 93 43.84 -32.04 -18.85
C HIS A 93 44.22 -30.60 -19.23
N PRO A 94 44.90 -29.82 -18.35
CA PRO A 94 45.44 -28.52 -18.75
C PRO A 94 46.66 -28.74 -19.67
N ILE A 95 46.67 -28.13 -20.86
CA ILE A 95 47.76 -28.28 -21.84
C ILE A 95 48.49 -26.93 -21.96
N GLY A 96 49.82 -26.95 -22.08
CA GLY A 96 50.64 -25.72 -22.17
C GLY A 96 50.34 -24.84 -23.39
N GLN A 97 49.71 -25.40 -24.43
CA GLN A 97 49.25 -24.69 -25.63
C GLN A 97 47.89 -24.00 -25.45
N ASN A 98 47.06 -24.46 -24.50
CA ASN A 98 45.72 -23.91 -24.25
C ASN A 98 45.80 -22.49 -23.70
N SER A 99 44.77 -21.70 -23.95
CA SER A 99 44.74 -20.31 -23.51
C SER A 99 44.70 -20.16 -21.98
N LYS A 100 45.22 -19.04 -21.46
CA LYS A 100 45.16 -18.69 -20.02
C LYS A 100 43.72 -18.51 -19.47
N SER A 101 42.68 -18.56 -20.32
CA SER A 101 41.26 -18.63 -19.92
C SER A 101 40.81 -20.08 -19.84
N GLU A 102 40.96 -20.80 -20.95
CA GLU A 102 40.59 -22.21 -21.15
C GLU A 102 41.21 -23.16 -20.12
N ASN A 103 42.50 -23.02 -19.81
CA ASN A 103 43.10 -23.78 -18.71
C ASN A 103 42.44 -23.48 -17.35
N ALA A 104 41.92 -22.27 -17.13
CA ALA A 104 41.18 -21.94 -15.91
C ALA A 104 39.71 -22.39 -15.93
N ASP A 105 39.09 -22.52 -17.11
CA ASP A 105 37.80 -23.20 -17.26
C ASP A 105 37.97 -24.73 -17.06
N ILE A 106 39.09 -25.32 -17.49
CA ILE A 106 39.48 -26.71 -17.18
C ILE A 106 39.69 -26.91 -15.66
N TYR A 107 40.42 -26.01 -14.99
CA TYR A 107 40.57 -26.07 -13.53
C TYR A 107 39.23 -25.86 -12.80
N MET A 108 38.33 -25.00 -13.30
CA MET A 108 36.95 -24.91 -12.80
C MET A 108 36.23 -26.26 -12.90
N GLY A 109 36.37 -26.96 -14.04
CA GLY A 109 35.78 -28.28 -14.22
C GLY A 109 36.28 -29.32 -13.20
N ARG A 110 37.58 -29.28 -12.85
CA ARG A 110 38.16 -30.11 -11.78
C ARG A 110 37.60 -29.76 -10.40
N VAL A 111 37.51 -28.47 -10.05
CA VAL A 111 36.93 -28.00 -8.79
C VAL A 111 35.46 -28.41 -8.67
N LEU A 112 34.68 -28.28 -9.74
CA LEU A 112 33.27 -28.71 -9.79
C LEU A 112 33.12 -30.23 -9.65
N LEU A 113 34.03 -31.04 -10.19
CA LEU A 113 34.01 -32.50 -9.96
C LEU A 113 34.22 -32.82 -8.47
N CYS A 114 35.25 -32.23 -7.85
CA CYS A 114 35.51 -32.41 -6.42
C CYS A 114 34.29 -31.98 -5.59
N GLY A 115 33.67 -30.84 -5.93
CA GLY A 115 32.44 -30.38 -5.30
C GLY A 115 31.24 -31.29 -5.51
N ALA A 116 31.14 -32.01 -6.64
CA ALA A 116 30.09 -33.00 -6.87
C ALA A 116 30.30 -34.24 -5.99
N LEU A 117 31.53 -34.75 -5.87
CA LEU A 117 31.91 -35.87 -4.99
C LEU A 117 31.70 -35.56 -3.50
N ILE A 118 31.89 -34.30 -3.11
CA ILE A 118 31.67 -33.81 -1.73
C ILE A 118 30.18 -33.69 -1.43
N ARG A 119 29.37 -33.14 -2.35
CA ARG A 119 27.92 -32.99 -2.15
C ARG A 119 27.14 -34.29 -2.32
N SER A 120 27.63 -35.24 -3.12
CA SER A 120 27.03 -36.57 -3.23
C SER A 120 27.40 -37.52 -2.08
N LYS A 121 28.24 -37.08 -1.13
CA LYS A 121 28.81 -37.86 -0.02
C LYS A 121 29.68 -39.06 -0.41
N LEU A 122 29.96 -39.25 -1.70
CA LEU A 122 30.91 -40.27 -2.18
C LEU A 122 32.31 -40.08 -1.57
N LEU A 123 32.77 -38.83 -1.40
CA LEU A 123 34.13 -38.59 -0.92
C LEU A 123 34.33 -39.09 0.52
N ILE A 124 33.39 -38.83 1.43
CA ILE A 124 33.50 -39.28 2.82
C ILE A 124 33.37 -40.82 2.96
N GLN A 125 32.74 -41.49 2.00
CA GLN A 125 32.67 -42.96 1.94
C GLN A 125 33.92 -43.62 1.32
N SER A 126 34.81 -42.85 0.70
CA SER A 126 36.04 -43.35 0.05
C SER A 126 37.24 -43.48 1.01
N THR A 127 38.33 -44.13 0.55
CA THR A 127 39.51 -44.38 1.39
C THR A 127 40.28 -43.09 1.72
N SER A 128 41.08 -43.13 2.79
CA SER A 128 41.89 -41.98 3.23
C SER A 128 42.82 -41.44 2.13
N GLU A 129 43.33 -42.31 1.26
CA GLU A 129 44.22 -41.97 0.15
C GLU A 129 43.47 -41.21 -0.95
N ILE A 130 42.25 -41.64 -1.30
CA ILE A 130 41.37 -40.95 -2.26
C ILE A 130 40.94 -39.58 -1.70
N GLN A 131 40.58 -39.53 -0.42
CA GLN A 131 40.22 -38.28 0.27
C GLN A 131 41.39 -37.27 0.28
N GLN A 132 42.62 -37.73 0.52
CA GLN A 132 43.84 -36.90 0.39
C GLN A 132 44.04 -36.43 -1.06
N GLN A 133 44.01 -37.35 -2.04
CA GLN A 133 44.22 -37.03 -3.44
C GLN A 133 43.21 -36.00 -3.97
N ILE A 134 41.93 -36.12 -3.63
CA ILE A 134 40.89 -35.16 -4.01
C ILE A 134 41.09 -33.81 -3.31
N THR A 135 41.51 -33.80 -2.04
CA THR A 135 41.84 -32.57 -1.30
C THR A 135 43.01 -31.82 -1.95
N GLU A 136 44.06 -32.53 -2.35
CA GLU A 136 45.18 -31.94 -3.09
C GLU A 136 44.76 -31.42 -4.47
N ILE A 137 43.96 -32.17 -5.23
CA ILE A 137 43.45 -31.74 -6.54
C ILE A 137 42.61 -30.45 -6.39
N LEU A 138 41.73 -30.40 -5.40
CA LEU A 138 40.86 -29.24 -5.12
C LEU A 138 41.68 -27.98 -4.81
N LEU A 139 42.63 -28.07 -3.89
CA LEU A 139 43.50 -26.95 -3.53
C LEU A 139 44.45 -26.54 -4.68
N ASN A 140 45.06 -27.50 -5.37
CA ASN A 140 45.99 -27.22 -6.46
C ASN A 140 45.31 -26.67 -7.72
N ALA A 141 44.03 -26.97 -7.95
CA ALA A 141 43.20 -26.31 -8.96
C ALA A 141 42.76 -24.90 -8.52
N GLY A 142 42.41 -24.71 -7.24
CA GLY A 142 42.08 -23.40 -6.67
C GLY A 142 43.20 -22.37 -6.79
N LYS A 143 44.44 -22.76 -6.47
CA LYS A 143 45.65 -21.91 -6.54
C LYS A 143 45.93 -21.31 -7.94
N GLN A 144 45.33 -21.83 -9.01
CA GLN A 144 45.60 -21.40 -10.40
C GLN A 144 45.01 -20.02 -10.73
N ARG A 145 43.94 -19.60 -10.02
CA ARG A 145 43.30 -18.29 -10.13
C ARG A 145 42.62 -17.89 -8.82
N ASN A 146 42.72 -16.62 -8.44
CA ASN A 146 42.08 -16.07 -7.24
C ASN A 146 40.55 -16.32 -7.17
N TYR A 147 39.86 -16.46 -8.31
CA TYR A 147 38.42 -16.77 -8.33
C TYR A 147 38.09 -18.27 -8.30
N LEU A 148 39.08 -19.16 -8.50
CA LEU A 148 38.93 -20.60 -8.29
C LEU A 148 39.25 -20.96 -6.83
N SER A 149 40.19 -20.25 -6.22
CA SER A 149 40.60 -20.37 -4.81
C SER A 149 39.38 -20.32 -3.86
N PHE A 150 38.56 -19.28 -3.94
CA PHE A 150 37.32 -19.16 -3.16
C PHE A 150 36.38 -20.38 -3.31
N ILE A 151 36.11 -20.80 -4.55
CA ILE A 151 35.19 -21.93 -4.83
C ILE A 151 35.78 -23.25 -4.31
N SER A 152 37.10 -23.41 -4.41
CA SER A 152 37.80 -24.58 -3.86
C SER A 152 37.70 -24.62 -2.34
N VAL A 153 37.82 -23.48 -1.67
CA VAL A 153 37.67 -23.37 -0.21
C VAL A 153 36.21 -23.53 0.23
N MET A 154 35.22 -23.08 -0.56
CA MET A 154 33.80 -23.37 -0.28
C MET A 154 33.56 -24.89 -0.22
N PHE A 155 33.95 -25.63 -1.27
CA PHE A 155 33.78 -27.09 -1.28
C PHE A 155 34.64 -27.79 -0.21
N LEU A 156 35.85 -27.30 0.06
CA LEU A 156 36.69 -27.85 1.13
C LEU A 156 36.05 -27.66 2.51
N ASN A 157 35.43 -26.51 2.79
CA ASN A 157 34.67 -26.29 4.02
C ASN A 157 33.44 -27.20 4.09
N GLU A 158 32.71 -27.40 2.98
CA GLU A 158 31.61 -28.39 2.90
C GLU A 158 32.07 -29.83 3.16
N PHE A 159 33.34 -30.18 2.92
CA PHE A 159 33.91 -31.48 3.26
C PHE A 159 34.39 -31.54 4.72
N ILE A 160 35.06 -30.50 5.23
CA ILE A 160 35.55 -30.42 6.62
C ILE A 160 34.40 -30.49 7.64
N ILE A 161 33.22 -29.97 7.30
CA ILE A 161 31.99 -30.05 8.11
C ILE A 161 31.40 -31.49 8.12
N GLN A 162 31.75 -32.35 7.15
CA GLN A 162 31.30 -33.75 7.13
C GLN A 162 32.21 -34.69 7.93
N LEU A 163 33.48 -34.32 8.14
CA LEU A 163 34.49 -35.15 8.80
C LEU A 163 34.43 -35.02 10.34
N ASP A 164 34.68 -36.13 11.03
CA ASP A 164 34.99 -36.13 12.46
C ASP A 164 36.44 -35.70 12.76
N VAL A 165 36.77 -35.49 14.04
CA VAL A 165 38.07 -34.96 14.48
C VAL A 165 39.24 -35.90 14.14
N GLU A 166 39.05 -37.22 14.20
CA GLU A 166 40.12 -38.18 13.92
C GLU A 166 40.37 -38.31 12.42
N SER A 167 39.30 -38.42 11.61
CA SER A 167 39.41 -38.40 10.16
C SER A 167 39.99 -37.08 9.64
N MET A 168 39.52 -35.93 10.14
CA MET A 168 40.07 -34.62 9.80
C MET A 168 41.57 -34.55 10.08
N LYS A 169 42.00 -34.99 11.28
CA LYS A 169 43.41 -34.98 11.72
C LYS A 169 44.30 -35.92 10.90
N LYS A 170 43.82 -37.12 10.54
CA LYS A 170 44.58 -38.13 9.79
C LYS A 170 44.66 -37.81 8.29
N VAL A 171 43.55 -37.36 7.72
CA VAL A 171 43.36 -37.29 6.26
C VAL A 171 43.67 -35.89 5.73
N VAL A 172 42.91 -34.88 6.16
CA VAL A 172 42.85 -33.56 5.52
C VAL A 172 43.81 -32.55 6.16
N TRP A 173 44.02 -32.64 7.47
CA TRP A 173 44.89 -31.73 8.23
C TRP A 173 46.32 -31.61 7.67
N PRO A 174 47.04 -32.70 7.27
CA PRO A 174 48.41 -32.60 6.74
C PRO A 174 48.54 -31.82 5.41
N ILE A 175 47.42 -31.49 4.76
CA ILE A 175 47.35 -30.65 3.56
C ILE A 175 46.88 -29.24 3.95
N VAL A 176 45.82 -29.13 4.75
CA VAL A 176 45.22 -27.85 5.17
C VAL A 176 46.14 -27.03 6.08
N GLU A 177 46.86 -27.67 7.00
CA GLU A 177 47.81 -27.05 7.94
C GLU A 177 48.87 -26.22 7.20
N LYS A 178 49.35 -26.69 6.04
CA LYS A 178 50.32 -26.00 5.18
C LYS A 178 49.75 -24.75 4.49
N GLU A 179 48.43 -24.66 4.34
CA GLU A 179 47.77 -23.51 3.72
C GLU A 179 47.31 -22.47 4.75
N ILE A 180 46.80 -22.91 5.91
CA ILE A 180 46.34 -21.99 6.98
C ILE A 180 47.43 -21.63 8.00
N GLY A 181 48.48 -22.43 8.16
CA GLY A 181 49.64 -22.15 9.04
C GLY A 181 50.65 -21.15 8.48
N LYS A 182 50.25 -20.29 7.55
CA LYS A 182 51.11 -19.23 7.00
C LYS A 182 51.06 -17.98 7.84
N SER A 183 52.12 -17.18 7.77
CA SER A 183 52.24 -15.89 8.46
C SER A 183 51.07 -14.95 8.11
N TRP A 184 50.71 -14.01 9.00
CA TRP A 184 49.64 -13.03 8.76
C TRP A 184 49.79 -12.25 7.43
N SER A 185 51.03 -12.05 6.95
CA SER A 185 51.35 -11.41 5.66
C SER A 185 51.03 -12.25 4.42
N GLU A 186 50.84 -13.56 4.57
CA GLU A 186 50.54 -14.51 3.49
C GLU A 186 49.09 -15.00 3.51
N GLN A 187 48.31 -14.63 4.53
CA GLN A 187 46.91 -14.98 4.64
C GLN A 187 46.06 -14.29 3.56
N THR A 188 45.03 -14.99 3.10
CA THR A 188 44.00 -14.48 2.20
C THR A 188 42.62 -14.58 2.86
N LEU A 189 41.59 -13.97 2.25
CA LEU A 189 40.22 -14.13 2.72
C LEU A 189 39.80 -15.61 2.73
N ASP A 190 40.25 -16.38 1.74
CA ASP A 190 39.96 -17.80 1.59
C ASP A 190 40.64 -18.61 2.71
N THR A 191 41.94 -18.41 2.97
CA THR A 191 42.66 -19.16 4.02
C THR A 191 42.24 -18.74 5.43
N PHE A 192 41.88 -17.47 5.66
CA PHE A 192 41.32 -17.01 6.92
C PHE A 192 39.90 -17.55 7.14
N TYR A 193 39.08 -17.70 6.09
CA TYR A 193 37.77 -18.37 6.19
C TYR A 193 37.92 -19.86 6.53
N LEU A 194 38.86 -20.56 5.90
CA LEU A 194 39.23 -21.94 6.22
C LEU A 194 39.71 -22.07 7.68
N LEU A 195 40.57 -21.16 8.14
CA LEU A 195 41.02 -21.07 9.55
C LEU A 195 39.85 -20.87 10.52
N LEU A 196 38.90 -19.99 10.20
CA LEU A 196 37.72 -19.76 11.05
C LEU A 196 36.79 -20.99 11.07
N VAL A 197 36.51 -21.63 9.93
CA VAL A 197 35.62 -22.81 9.88
C VAL A 197 36.22 -24.01 10.60
N VAL A 198 37.52 -24.30 10.40
CA VAL A 198 38.22 -25.35 11.15
C VAL A 198 38.24 -25.03 12.65
N GLY A 199 38.29 -23.76 13.04
CA GLY A 199 38.22 -23.33 14.44
C GLY A 199 36.88 -23.55 15.14
N ASP A 200 35.77 -23.70 14.40
CA ASP A 200 34.47 -24.05 14.98
C ASP A 200 34.25 -25.57 15.00
N GLN A 201 34.56 -26.23 13.87
CA GLN A 201 34.28 -27.67 13.70
C GLN A 201 35.31 -28.56 14.41
N HIS A 202 36.58 -28.15 14.44
CA HIS A 202 37.70 -28.93 14.97
C HIS A 202 38.63 -28.11 15.90
N PRO A 203 38.13 -27.53 17.02
CA PRO A 203 38.91 -26.59 17.84
C PRO A 203 40.20 -27.16 18.44
N SER A 204 40.28 -28.50 18.59
CA SER A 204 41.45 -29.21 19.12
C SER A 204 42.67 -29.17 18.20
N LEU A 205 42.47 -28.97 16.89
CA LEU A 205 43.56 -28.85 15.91
C LEU A 205 44.23 -27.47 16.00
N LEU A 206 43.42 -26.41 16.10
CA LEU A 206 43.88 -25.02 16.26
C LEU A 206 44.21 -24.66 17.72
N ASN A 207 44.95 -25.55 18.38
CA ASN A 207 45.36 -25.38 19.77
C ASN A 207 46.39 -24.24 19.95
N HIS A 208 46.62 -23.85 21.21
CA HIS A 208 47.55 -22.78 21.59
C HIS A 208 49.00 -22.99 21.10
N LYS A 209 49.46 -24.23 20.85
CA LYS A 209 50.79 -24.44 20.25
C LYS A 209 50.79 -23.92 18.81
N PHE A 210 49.86 -24.42 17.98
CA PHE A 210 49.72 -24.00 16.58
C PHE A 210 49.53 -22.48 16.45
N LEU A 211 48.62 -21.88 17.21
CA LEU A 211 48.37 -20.43 17.14
C LEU A 211 49.58 -19.58 17.58
N LYS A 212 50.36 -20.04 18.57
CA LYS A 212 51.60 -19.37 18.97
C LYS A 212 52.73 -19.56 17.95
N GLU A 213 52.82 -20.73 17.33
CA GLU A 213 53.87 -21.12 16.37
C GLU A 213 53.71 -20.39 15.03
N HIS A 214 52.50 -20.27 14.50
CA HIS A 214 52.24 -19.67 13.17
C HIS A 214 51.78 -18.20 13.22
N PHE A 215 51.14 -17.77 14.30
CA PHE A 215 50.52 -16.44 14.40
C PHE A 215 50.96 -15.60 15.60
N GLY A 216 51.73 -16.17 16.54
CA GLY A 216 52.19 -15.50 17.76
C GLY A 216 51.12 -15.25 18.84
N VAL A 217 49.88 -15.73 18.64
CA VAL A 217 48.71 -15.39 19.49
C VAL A 217 48.14 -16.61 20.22
N LYS A 218 47.35 -16.35 21.28
CA LYS A 218 46.68 -17.41 22.06
C LYS A 218 45.35 -17.86 21.46
N GLN A 219 44.69 -16.98 20.72
CA GLN A 219 43.38 -17.16 20.08
C GLN A 219 43.39 -16.43 18.73
N ILE A 220 42.59 -16.87 17.76
CA ILE A 220 42.56 -16.27 16.41
C ILE A 220 42.09 -14.81 16.47
N ILE A 221 41.03 -14.54 17.24
CA ILE A 221 40.47 -13.21 17.47
C ILE A 221 40.97 -12.74 18.85
N ALA A 222 42.08 -12.01 18.85
CA ALA A 222 42.76 -11.52 20.06
C ALA A 222 43.22 -10.07 19.84
N LYS A 223 43.51 -9.32 20.91
CA LYS A 223 43.86 -7.89 20.80
C LYS A 223 45.13 -7.68 19.95
N GLU A 224 46.05 -8.65 20.00
CA GLU A 224 47.30 -8.70 19.24
C GLU A 224 47.10 -9.02 17.74
N SER A 225 46.03 -9.73 17.35
CA SER A 225 45.75 -10.04 15.94
C SER A 225 44.89 -8.99 15.23
N MET A 226 44.21 -8.09 15.95
CA MET A 226 43.24 -7.14 15.38
C MET A 226 43.79 -6.30 14.23
N GLU A 227 45.01 -5.76 14.34
CA GLU A 227 45.57 -4.93 13.26
C GLU A 227 45.80 -5.74 11.97
N ASN A 228 46.19 -7.01 12.11
CA ASN A 228 46.40 -7.92 10.98
C ASN A 228 45.07 -8.35 10.35
N ILE A 229 44.04 -8.60 11.16
CA ILE A 229 42.68 -8.92 10.70
C ILE A 229 42.08 -7.70 9.97
N VAL A 230 42.21 -6.48 10.51
CA VAL A 230 41.78 -5.24 9.85
C VAL A 230 42.51 -5.02 8.52
N LYS A 231 43.83 -5.24 8.47
CA LYS A 231 44.61 -5.21 7.21
C LYS A 231 44.07 -6.22 6.20
N LEU A 232 43.87 -7.47 6.61
CA LEU A 232 43.39 -8.55 5.75
C LEU A 232 41.98 -8.30 5.18
N LEU A 233 41.04 -7.89 6.03
CA LEU A 233 39.65 -7.64 5.64
C LEU A 233 39.49 -6.35 4.80
N THR A 234 40.38 -5.36 4.96
CA THR A 234 40.36 -4.14 4.13
C THR A 234 41.15 -4.26 2.81
N ALA A 235 42.11 -5.19 2.70
CA ALA A 235 42.95 -5.39 1.52
C ALA A 235 42.23 -6.16 0.38
N LEU A 236 41.02 -5.75 -0.01
CA LEU A 236 40.25 -6.42 -1.05
C LEU A 236 40.88 -6.27 -2.45
N PRO A 237 41.10 -7.38 -3.20
CA PRO A 237 41.61 -7.31 -4.57
C PRO A 237 40.54 -6.85 -5.59
N ARG A 238 39.25 -6.87 -5.22
CA ARG A 238 38.09 -6.39 -5.99
C ARG A 238 36.96 -5.99 -5.04
N ILE A 239 36.14 -5.01 -5.39
CA ILE A 239 34.99 -4.58 -4.57
C ILE A 239 34.07 -5.78 -4.27
N VAL A 240 33.72 -6.59 -5.27
CA VAL A 240 32.83 -7.78 -5.16
C VAL A 240 33.21 -8.73 -4.02
N SER A 241 34.48 -8.77 -3.62
CA SER A 241 34.95 -9.60 -2.50
C SER A 241 34.35 -9.22 -1.14
N TYR A 242 33.64 -8.10 -0.97
CA TYR A 242 32.87 -7.84 0.27
C TYR A 242 31.77 -8.89 0.51
N GLN A 243 31.30 -9.57 -0.54
CA GLN A 243 30.28 -10.64 -0.46
C GLN A 243 30.84 -11.97 0.09
N HIS A 244 32.13 -12.02 0.45
CA HIS A 244 32.79 -13.25 0.91
C HIS A 244 32.26 -13.69 2.29
N PRO A 245 31.83 -14.96 2.48
CA PRO A 245 31.23 -15.44 3.73
C PRO A 245 32.04 -15.19 5.01
N VAL A 246 33.37 -15.02 4.90
CA VAL A 246 34.25 -14.65 6.02
C VAL A 246 33.81 -13.38 6.75
N PHE A 247 33.22 -12.40 6.05
CA PHE A 247 32.77 -11.17 6.71
C PHE A 247 31.63 -11.45 7.69
N LYS A 248 30.67 -12.30 7.29
CA LYS A 248 29.58 -12.74 8.16
C LYS A 248 30.12 -13.57 9.33
N LEU A 249 30.86 -14.64 9.05
CA LEU A 249 31.39 -15.56 10.07
C LEU A 249 32.34 -14.84 11.05
N PHE A 250 33.16 -13.90 10.58
CA PHE A 250 34.00 -13.10 11.45
C PHE A 250 33.18 -12.17 12.34
N CYS A 251 32.15 -11.49 11.82
CA CYS A 251 31.28 -10.64 12.63
C CYS A 251 30.53 -11.46 13.70
N GLU A 252 30.03 -12.64 13.35
CA GLU A 252 29.35 -13.58 14.26
C GLU A 252 30.25 -14.04 15.42
N LYS A 253 31.56 -14.20 15.18
CA LYS A 253 32.52 -14.49 16.26
C LYS A 253 32.95 -13.25 17.02
N LEU A 254 33.10 -12.11 16.35
CA LEU A 254 33.51 -10.86 16.99
C LEU A 254 32.46 -10.37 18.00
N THR A 255 31.16 -10.57 17.73
CA THR A 255 30.09 -10.23 18.68
C THR A 255 30.02 -11.13 19.92
N LEU A 256 30.76 -12.25 19.94
CA LEU A 256 31.00 -13.08 21.14
C LEU A 256 32.20 -12.59 21.97
N THR A 257 32.84 -11.48 21.60
CA THR A 257 34.02 -10.91 22.27
C THR A 257 33.83 -9.44 22.64
N GLU A 258 34.51 -8.97 23.68
CA GLU A 258 34.53 -7.54 24.05
C GLU A 258 35.32 -6.66 23.07
N LEU A 259 35.98 -7.25 22.05
CA LEU A 259 36.94 -6.59 21.17
C LEU A 259 36.30 -5.84 19.99
N ILE A 260 34.97 -5.79 19.89
CA ILE A 260 34.24 -5.10 18.80
C ILE A 260 34.72 -3.65 18.65
N ALA A 261 34.87 -2.92 19.76
CA ALA A 261 35.27 -1.51 19.74
C ALA A 261 36.76 -1.30 19.35
N ASP A 262 37.66 -2.21 19.75
CA ASP A 262 39.07 -2.18 19.32
C ASP A 262 39.19 -2.43 17.82
N PHE A 263 38.49 -3.46 17.31
CA PHE A 263 38.42 -3.77 15.88
C PHE A 263 37.86 -2.60 15.08
N TRP A 264 36.72 -2.05 15.53
CA TRP A 264 36.04 -0.98 14.81
C TRP A 264 36.86 0.32 14.75
N LYS A 265 37.65 0.62 15.79
CA LYS A 265 38.62 1.72 15.76
C LYS A 265 39.68 1.54 14.64
N GLY A 266 40.09 0.30 14.36
CA GLY A 266 40.97 -0.02 13.24
C GLY A 266 40.33 0.23 11.87
N ILE A 267 39.02 0.01 11.74
CA ILE A 267 38.24 0.34 10.53
C ILE A 267 38.06 1.86 10.39
N ASP A 268 37.66 2.56 11.45
CA ASP A 268 37.40 4.01 11.40
C ASP A 268 38.63 4.83 10.99
N ASN A 269 39.83 4.43 11.41
CA ASN A 269 41.09 5.05 10.99
C ASN A 269 41.29 5.11 9.46
N LYS A 270 40.64 4.23 8.68
CA LYS A 270 40.67 4.26 7.21
C LYS A 270 39.91 5.45 6.61
N PHE A 271 38.90 5.96 7.31
CA PHE A 271 38.05 7.06 6.82
C PHE A 271 38.70 8.44 6.84
N THR A 272 39.95 8.54 7.30
CA THR A 272 40.78 9.74 7.07
C THR A 272 41.03 10.00 5.58
N LYS A 273 41.22 8.94 4.77
CA LYS A 273 41.32 8.97 3.29
C LYS A 273 40.85 7.61 2.71
N PRO A 274 39.53 7.30 2.74
CA PRO A 274 39.05 5.97 2.37
C PRO A 274 39.15 5.74 0.86
N SER A 275 39.51 4.52 0.45
CA SER A 275 39.30 4.06 -0.93
C SER A 275 37.85 3.62 -1.12
N LYS A 276 37.37 3.55 -2.37
CA LYS A 276 36.02 3.02 -2.67
C LYS A 276 35.81 1.60 -2.11
N SER A 277 36.89 0.81 -1.95
CA SER A 277 36.85 -0.48 -1.25
C SER A 277 36.48 -0.32 0.23
N ASP A 278 37.21 0.52 0.98
CA ASP A 278 37.01 0.69 2.43
C ASP A 278 35.57 1.14 2.75
N GLU A 279 34.99 2.02 1.92
CA GLU A 279 33.61 2.50 2.07
C GLU A 279 32.56 1.38 2.03
N TYR A 280 32.64 0.47 1.05
CA TYR A 280 31.71 -0.66 0.95
C TYR A 280 31.95 -1.66 2.08
N ILE A 281 33.23 -2.01 2.33
CA ILE A 281 33.62 -3.01 3.34
C ILE A 281 33.13 -2.58 4.72
N ALA A 282 33.43 -1.35 5.14
CA ALA A 282 33.04 -0.87 6.45
C ALA A 282 31.53 -0.75 6.60
N THR A 283 30.80 -0.29 5.58
CA THR A 283 29.33 -0.20 5.64
C THR A 283 28.69 -1.58 5.72
N GLU A 284 29.23 -2.58 5.01
CA GLU A 284 28.76 -3.96 5.07
C GLU A 284 29.12 -4.65 6.40
N ILE A 285 30.33 -4.46 6.92
CA ILE A 285 30.71 -4.95 8.26
C ILE A 285 29.82 -4.30 9.32
N LEU A 286 29.55 -2.99 9.25
CA LEU A 286 28.66 -2.30 10.18
C LEU A 286 27.23 -2.86 10.12
N ARG A 287 26.73 -3.15 8.91
CA ARG A 287 25.44 -3.81 8.69
C ARG A 287 25.41 -5.20 9.35
N LEU A 288 26.43 -6.03 9.10
CA LEU A 288 26.55 -7.38 9.67
C LEU A 288 26.69 -7.38 11.19
N LEU A 289 27.46 -6.45 11.76
CA LEU A 289 27.59 -6.27 13.21
C LEU A 289 26.25 -5.84 13.82
N LEU A 290 25.58 -4.81 13.28
CA LEU A 290 24.30 -4.33 13.81
C LEU A 290 23.17 -5.39 13.71
N SER A 291 23.21 -6.28 12.72
CA SER A 291 22.30 -7.44 12.65
C SER A 291 22.57 -8.52 13.70
N ASN A 292 23.80 -8.62 14.23
CA ASN A 292 24.27 -9.74 15.05
C ASN A 292 24.68 -9.34 16.48
N ILE A 293 24.44 -8.09 16.90
CA ILE A 293 24.84 -7.58 18.21
C ILE A 293 23.86 -7.98 19.32
N THR A 294 24.41 -8.65 20.33
CA THR A 294 23.76 -8.94 21.61
C THR A 294 23.92 -7.77 22.58
N ASP A 295 25.15 -7.29 22.82
CA ASP A 295 25.39 -6.12 23.68
C ASP A 295 25.22 -4.78 22.93
N LYS A 296 24.04 -4.20 23.14
CA LYS A 296 23.65 -2.90 22.57
C LYS A 296 24.41 -1.70 23.16
N THR A 297 25.21 -1.86 24.24
CA THR A 297 26.07 -0.78 24.76
C THR A 297 27.18 -0.39 23.76
N VAL A 298 27.51 -1.28 22.82
CA VAL A 298 28.57 -1.09 21.82
C VAL A 298 28.13 -0.19 20.66
N ILE A 299 26.83 -0.02 20.40
CA ILE A 299 26.30 0.75 19.25
C ILE A 299 26.84 2.19 19.18
N PRO A 300 26.92 2.98 20.28
CA PRO A 300 27.63 4.26 20.30
C PRO A 300 29.08 4.21 19.81
N SER A 301 29.84 3.13 20.04
CA SER A 301 31.23 3.03 19.55
C SER A 301 31.30 2.84 18.03
N LEU A 302 30.32 2.14 17.45
CA LEU A 302 30.21 1.85 16.02
C LEU A 302 29.81 3.09 15.19
N LEU A 303 29.09 4.04 15.79
CA LEU A 303 28.91 5.39 15.25
C LEU A 303 30.21 6.20 15.43
N SER A 304 31.26 5.77 14.75
CA SER A 304 32.62 6.28 14.90
C SER A 304 32.87 7.59 14.13
N PRO A 305 33.82 8.44 14.56
CA PRO A 305 33.94 9.80 14.06
C PRO A 305 34.18 9.91 12.55
N ASN A 306 35.30 9.33 12.08
CA ASN A 306 35.77 9.55 10.71
C ASN A 306 34.75 9.02 9.70
N MET A 307 34.18 7.83 9.96
CA MET A 307 33.10 7.27 9.14
C MET A 307 31.87 8.19 9.11
N LEU A 308 31.37 8.63 10.26
CA LEU A 308 30.13 9.41 10.31
C LEU A 308 30.29 10.76 9.60
N GLN A 309 31.40 11.45 9.83
CA GLN A 309 31.76 12.69 9.14
C GLN A 309 31.87 12.48 7.62
N HIS A 310 32.56 11.43 7.18
CA HIS A 310 32.72 11.10 5.75
C HIS A 310 31.39 10.78 5.07
N MET A 311 30.53 9.97 5.71
CA MET A 311 29.20 9.65 5.17
C MET A 311 28.31 10.88 5.09
N LEU A 312 28.24 11.70 6.15
CA LEU A 312 27.45 12.95 6.15
C LEU A 312 27.95 13.96 5.10
N LYS A 313 29.27 14.03 4.87
CA LYS A 313 29.88 14.81 3.78
C LYS A 313 29.51 14.27 2.41
N ARG A 314 29.48 12.94 2.22
CA ARG A 314 29.03 12.29 0.98
C ARG A 314 27.56 12.56 0.70
N PHE A 315 26.66 12.44 1.69
CA PHE A 315 25.25 12.84 1.56
C PHE A 315 25.09 14.33 1.19
N SER A 316 25.91 15.20 1.81
CA SER A 316 25.86 16.65 1.54
C SER A 316 26.29 17.01 0.10
N ASN A 317 27.23 16.25 -0.47
CA ASN A 317 27.72 16.42 -1.84
C ASN A 317 26.80 15.74 -2.88
N CYS A 318 26.28 14.55 -2.57
CA CYS A 318 25.47 13.72 -3.46
C CYS A 318 23.96 13.99 -3.30
N LYS A 319 23.54 15.25 -3.45
CA LYS A 319 22.12 15.64 -3.40
C LYS A 319 21.30 14.78 -4.39
N ARG A 320 20.35 13.99 -3.87
CA ARG A 320 19.39 13.13 -4.60
C ARG A 320 19.94 11.91 -5.37
N ASN A 321 21.18 11.47 -5.17
CA ASN A 321 21.67 10.22 -5.79
C ASN A 321 21.15 8.95 -5.07
N ASN A 322 19.97 8.45 -5.47
CA ASN A 322 19.44 7.17 -4.98
C ASN A 322 20.21 5.94 -5.49
N ASN A 323 21.05 6.08 -6.53
CA ASN A 323 21.79 4.98 -7.15
C ASN A 323 23.19 4.71 -6.53
N ASP A 324 23.54 5.40 -5.43
CA ASP A 324 24.82 5.18 -4.74
C ASP A 324 24.72 4.03 -3.72
N GLU A 325 25.21 2.85 -4.09
CA GLU A 325 25.23 1.62 -3.28
C GLU A 325 25.73 1.84 -1.83
N VAL A 326 26.70 2.74 -1.61
CA VAL A 326 27.22 3.05 -0.26
C VAL A 326 26.21 3.85 0.55
N LEU A 327 25.55 4.84 -0.05
CA LEU A 327 24.53 5.64 0.62
C LEU A 327 23.26 4.83 0.89
N ILE A 328 22.88 3.92 -0.02
CA ILE A 328 21.82 2.93 0.21
C ILE A 328 22.18 2.02 1.40
N ALA A 329 23.41 1.49 1.45
CA ALA A 329 23.86 0.64 2.55
C ALA A 329 23.92 1.39 3.89
N PHE A 330 24.37 2.66 3.89
CA PHE A 330 24.40 3.48 5.10
C PHE A 330 22.98 3.89 5.57
N ARG A 331 22.05 4.13 4.63
CA ARG A 331 20.61 4.25 4.96
C ARG A 331 20.12 3.00 5.69
N LYS A 332 20.40 1.80 5.18
CA LYS A 332 20.05 0.53 5.84
C LYS A 332 20.72 0.38 7.22
N VAL A 333 21.96 0.84 7.40
CA VAL A 333 22.61 0.94 8.72
C VAL A 333 21.82 1.84 9.69
N LEU A 334 21.35 3.01 9.26
CA LEU A 334 20.53 3.90 10.11
C LEU A 334 19.20 3.23 10.50
N HIS A 335 18.55 2.49 9.60
CA HIS A 335 17.37 1.68 9.93
C HIS A 335 17.68 0.58 10.97
N LEU A 336 18.85 -0.08 10.89
CA LEU A 336 19.28 -1.07 11.90
C LEU A 336 19.60 -0.42 13.26
N VAL A 337 20.13 0.80 13.30
CA VAL A 337 20.28 1.55 14.56
C VAL A 337 18.92 1.83 15.19
N ILE A 338 17.92 2.24 14.40
CA ILE A 338 16.55 2.47 14.88
C ILE A 338 15.95 1.17 15.45
N SER A 339 15.97 0.05 14.69
CA SER A 339 15.40 -1.22 15.16
C SER A 339 16.11 -1.75 16.42
N ALA A 340 17.43 -1.59 16.53
CA ALA A 340 18.18 -1.94 17.73
C ALA A 340 17.76 -1.12 18.96
N THR A 341 17.40 0.16 18.79
CA THR A 341 16.96 1.07 19.86
C THR A 341 15.48 0.94 20.27
N ASN A 342 14.66 0.26 19.47
CA ASN A 342 13.22 0.05 19.73
C ASN A 342 12.93 -1.06 20.76
N ASP A 343 13.97 -1.73 21.25
CA ASP A 343 13.89 -2.80 22.23
C ASP A 343 13.52 -2.28 23.64
N LYS A 344 12.61 -2.99 24.31
CA LYS A 344 12.02 -2.61 25.61
C LYS A 344 13.08 -2.56 26.73
N ASP A 345 14.09 -3.41 26.64
CA ASP A 345 15.18 -3.52 27.63
C ASP A 345 16.32 -2.53 27.40
N MET A 346 16.25 -1.71 26.35
CA MET A 346 17.28 -0.72 26.02
C MET A 346 17.37 0.37 27.10
N LYS A 347 18.55 0.50 27.72
CA LYS A 347 18.79 1.51 28.78
C LYS A 347 18.80 2.91 28.17
N THR A 348 18.04 3.84 28.74
CA THR A 348 17.89 5.22 28.24
C THR A 348 19.21 5.99 28.13
N LYS A 349 20.20 5.70 28.98
CA LYS A 349 21.58 6.24 28.85
C LYS A 349 22.24 5.87 27.52
N ILE A 350 21.96 4.69 26.97
CA ILE A 350 22.51 4.24 25.67
C ILE A 350 21.78 4.95 24.53
N GLN A 351 20.44 5.03 24.56
CA GLN A 351 19.65 5.80 23.58
C GLN A 351 20.13 7.27 23.52
N LEU A 352 20.34 7.92 24.68
CA LEU A 352 20.91 9.27 24.75
C LEU A 352 22.32 9.36 24.18
N ASN A 353 23.19 8.37 24.40
CA ASN A 353 24.54 8.37 23.83
C ASN A 353 24.53 8.20 22.30
N ILE A 354 23.61 7.40 21.76
CA ILE A 354 23.38 7.27 20.31
C ILE A 354 22.90 8.61 19.74
N LEU A 355 21.85 9.19 20.32
CA LEU A 355 21.30 10.49 19.91
C LEU A 355 22.36 11.61 19.96
N LYS A 356 23.13 11.71 21.04
CA LYS A 356 24.22 12.68 21.16
C LYS A 356 25.26 12.53 20.04
N LYS A 357 25.62 11.30 19.64
CA LYS A 357 26.55 11.06 18.53
C LYS A 357 25.99 11.33 17.14
N LEU A 358 24.66 11.31 16.98
CA LEU A 358 24.01 11.67 15.72
C LEU A 358 23.77 13.19 15.60
N ILE A 359 23.51 13.87 16.73
CA ILE A 359 23.19 15.31 16.81
C ILE A 359 24.44 16.19 16.92
N LEU A 360 25.35 15.84 17.83
CA LEU A 360 26.59 16.58 18.07
C LEU A 360 27.72 15.95 17.25
N HIS A 361 28.75 16.76 16.97
CA HIS A 361 30.00 16.31 16.38
C HIS A 361 30.50 15.01 17.05
N PRO A 362 30.82 13.95 16.31
CA PRO A 362 31.05 13.87 14.85
C PRO A 362 29.79 13.80 13.97
N GLY A 363 28.60 13.72 14.55
CA GLY A 363 27.32 13.83 13.85
C GLY A 363 26.98 15.26 13.44
N ASP A 364 25.71 15.45 13.06
CA ASP A 364 25.17 16.70 12.55
C ASP A 364 23.68 16.75 12.89
N LEU A 365 23.24 17.78 13.61
CA LEU A 365 21.84 17.99 13.98
C LEU A 365 20.91 17.84 12.75
N MET A 366 21.35 18.28 11.58
CA MET A 366 20.59 18.25 10.32
C MET A 366 20.65 16.90 9.58
N ILE A 367 21.16 15.83 10.21
CA ILE A 367 21.31 14.48 9.64
C ILE A 367 20.05 13.96 8.94
N GLU A 368 18.85 14.23 9.47
CA GLU A 368 17.61 13.78 8.85
C GLU A 368 17.39 14.43 7.48
N LYS A 369 17.64 15.74 7.38
CA LYS A 369 17.56 16.50 6.11
C LYS A 369 18.65 16.11 5.10
N LYS A 370 19.77 15.55 5.56
CA LYS A 370 20.87 15.08 4.70
C LYS A 370 20.67 13.65 4.18
N THR A 371 20.11 12.77 5.02
CA THR A 371 20.00 11.32 4.72
C THR A 371 18.65 10.94 4.13
N GLY A 372 17.59 11.69 4.45
CA GLY A 372 16.18 11.35 4.21
C GLY A 372 15.53 10.54 5.33
N ILE A 373 16.31 10.06 6.32
CA ILE A 373 15.79 9.18 7.38
C ILE A 373 15.49 10.02 8.63
N LYS A 374 14.25 9.90 9.13
CA LYS A 374 13.75 10.48 10.39
C LYS A 374 14.35 9.78 11.64
N VAL A 375 15.68 9.64 11.70
CA VAL A 375 16.42 8.81 12.67
C VAL A 375 16.43 9.39 14.09
N ILE A 376 16.59 10.70 14.24
CA ILE A 376 16.52 11.37 15.55
C ILE A 376 15.10 11.21 16.09
N GLN A 377 14.09 11.47 15.25
CA GLN A 377 12.67 11.39 15.63
C GLN A 377 12.26 9.95 16.02
N LYS A 378 12.60 8.93 15.21
CA LYS A 378 12.23 7.53 15.49
C LYS A 378 12.91 6.98 16.76
N ILE A 379 14.16 7.35 17.06
CA ILE A 379 14.82 6.98 18.33
C ILE A 379 14.20 7.77 19.51
N THR A 380 13.89 9.05 19.31
CA THR A 380 13.31 9.93 20.33
C THR A 380 11.96 9.43 20.84
N ALA A 381 11.10 8.91 19.95
CA ALA A 381 9.78 8.37 20.29
C ALA A 381 9.79 7.18 21.28
N ASN A 382 10.95 6.55 21.50
CA ASN A 382 11.15 5.43 22.40
C ASN A 382 12.01 5.78 23.63
N LEU A 383 12.21 7.07 23.92
CA LEU A 383 12.80 7.53 25.19
C LEU A 383 11.80 7.44 26.34
N ARG A 384 12.33 7.17 27.55
CA ARG A 384 11.59 7.33 28.83
C ARG A 384 11.71 8.78 29.32
N LEU A 385 10.86 9.22 30.25
CA LEU A 385 10.78 10.63 30.72
C LEU A 385 12.13 11.27 31.09
N ASP A 386 13.02 10.57 31.80
CA ASP A 386 14.39 11.03 32.11
C ASP A 386 15.22 11.34 30.85
N GLY A 387 15.07 10.52 29.81
CA GLY A 387 15.67 10.72 28.50
C GLY A 387 15.10 11.94 27.78
N VAL A 388 13.78 12.10 27.81
CA VAL A 388 13.10 13.27 27.24
C VAL A 388 13.57 14.57 27.90
N LYS A 389 13.63 14.62 29.24
CA LYS A 389 14.12 15.81 29.97
C LYS A 389 15.58 16.14 29.64
N LYS A 390 16.46 15.13 29.51
CA LYS A 390 17.88 15.31 29.14
C LYS A 390 18.10 15.70 27.68
N LEU A 391 17.27 15.22 26.75
CA LEU A 391 17.32 15.62 25.34
C LEU A 391 16.74 17.02 25.13
N CYS A 392 15.68 17.37 25.87
CA CYS A 392 15.14 18.72 25.93
C CYS A 392 16.18 19.74 26.37
N GLN A 393 16.95 19.47 27.42
CA GLN A 393 18.04 20.36 27.83
C GLN A 393 19.08 20.53 26.72
N LEU A 394 19.43 19.46 25.99
CA LEU A 394 20.35 19.56 24.85
C LEU A 394 19.81 20.48 23.76
N TYR A 395 18.51 20.41 23.42
CA TYR A 395 17.90 21.32 22.45
C TYR A 395 17.82 22.76 22.97
N ARG A 396 17.58 22.97 24.28
CA ARG A 396 17.70 24.30 24.91
C ARG A 396 19.12 24.84 24.77
N ASP A 397 20.15 24.07 25.12
CA ASP A 397 21.54 24.50 25.04
C ASP A 397 21.99 24.88 23.61
N VAL A 398 21.32 24.34 22.58
CA VAL A 398 21.47 24.74 21.17
C VAL A 398 20.66 26.01 20.84
N ILE A 399 19.38 26.07 21.21
CA ILE A 399 18.48 27.23 20.98
C ILE A 399 19.05 28.50 21.64
N GLU A 400 19.50 28.38 22.90
CA GLU A 400 20.14 29.44 23.68
C GLU A 400 21.60 29.72 23.25
N ASN A 401 22.15 28.90 22.34
CA ASN A 401 23.53 29.00 21.85
C ASN A 401 24.58 28.95 22.98
N LYS A 402 24.26 28.26 24.09
CA LYS A 402 25.14 28.02 25.24
C LYS A 402 26.11 26.87 25.00
N SER A 403 25.68 25.88 24.21
CA SER A 403 26.55 24.79 23.76
C SER A 403 27.46 25.25 22.63
N ILE A 404 28.77 24.98 22.76
CA ILE A 404 29.75 25.23 21.70
C ILE A 404 29.59 24.16 20.61
N LYS A 405 29.66 24.57 19.34
CA LYS A 405 29.68 23.66 18.21
C LYS A 405 31.11 23.20 17.93
N GLU A 406 31.40 21.95 18.24
CA GLU A 406 32.69 21.32 17.95
C GLU A 406 32.85 21.02 16.44
N ARG A 407 34.09 21.16 15.94
CA ARG A 407 34.52 20.78 14.58
C ARG A 407 35.96 20.26 14.63
N GLU A 408 36.34 19.50 13.60
CA GLU A 408 37.62 18.77 13.44
C GLU A 408 38.93 19.58 13.65
N ASN A 409 38.89 20.91 13.76
CA ASN A 409 40.09 21.76 13.86
C ASN A 409 39.98 22.86 14.93
N MET A 410 39.37 22.56 16.09
CA MET A 410 39.30 23.40 17.32
C MET A 410 38.77 24.84 17.17
N LYS A 411 38.22 25.23 16.01
CA LYS A 411 37.48 26.48 15.86
C LYS A 411 36.13 26.34 16.57
N VAL A 412 35.98 27.06 17.67
CA VAL A 412 34.71 27.28 18.37
C VAL A 412 33.75 27.98 17.40
N GLU A 413 32.75 27.27 16.93
CA GLU A 413 31.66 27.83 16.14
C GLU A 413 30.38 27.95 16.97
N LEU A 414 29.52 28.88 16.56
CA LEU A 414 28.17 29.03 17.11
C LEU A 414 27.17 28.24 16.25
N TRP A 415 26.01 27.92 16.81
CA TRP A 415 24.93 27.26 16.07
C TRP A 415 24.26 28.23 15.09
N THR A 416 24.03 27.78 13.86
CA THR A 416 23.39 28.61 12.81
C THR A 416 21.91 28.82 13.09
N ASN A 417 21.31 29.89 12.55
CA ASN A 417 19.86 30.15 12.71
C ASN A 417 19.00 28.98 12.21
N ALA A 418 19.41 28.28 11.16
CA ALA A 418 18.73 27.10 10.63
C ALA A 418 18.77 25.89 11.58
N GLU A 419 19.92 25.64 12.23
CA GLU A 419 20.09 24.59 13.24
C GLU A 419 19.31 24.92 14.51
N ARG A 420 19.37 26.17 14.98
CA ARG A 420 18.63 26.65 16.16
C ARG A 420 17.11 26.55 15.94
N SER A 421 16.63 26.94 14.75
CA SER A 421 15.22 26.78 14.35
C SER A 421 14.77 25.32 14.34
N TYR A 422 15.60 24.41 13.81
CA TYR A 422 15.27 22.99 13.76
C TYR A 422 15.39 22.31 15.14
N ALA A 423 16.30 22.75 16.01
CA ALA A 423 16.31 22.36 17.43
C ALA A 423 15.02 22.77 18.15
N ALA A 424 14.46 23.95 17.87
CA ALA A 424 13.15 24.35 18.39
C ALA A 424 12.01 23.47 17.84
N GLN A 425 12.03 23.12 16.55
CA GLN A 425 11.05 22.18 15.96
C GLN A 425 11.13 20.77 16.58
N LEU A 426 12.33 20.29 16.94
CA LEU A 426 12.51 19.04 17.68
C LEU A 426 12.10 19.16 19.16
N LEU A 427 12.30 20.32 19.79
CA LEU A 427 11.82 20.61 21.14
C LEU A 427 10.28 20.65 21.22
N THR A 428 9.61 21.28 20.25
CA THR A 428 8.14 21.22 20.12
C THR A 428 7.67 19.76 20.10
N LYS A 429 8.26 18.92 19.24
CA LYS A 429 7.94 17.47 19.18
C LYS A 429 8.20 16.71 20.48
N LEU A 430 9.09 17.17 21.36
CA LEU A 430 9.25 16.60 22.71
C LEU A 430 8.12 16.99 23.68
N ILE A 431 7.50 18.16 23.52
CA ILE A 431 6.35 18.60 24.33
C ILE A 431 5.10 17.77 24.01
N GLY A 432 4.99 17.26 22.78
CA GLY A 432 3.99 16.27 22.36
C GLY A 432 4.29 14.83 22.76
N HIS A 433 5.41 14.53 23.44
CA HIS A 433 5.82 13.14 23.70
C HIS A 433 4.97 12.47 24.78
N ARG A 434 4.53 11.21 24.54
CA ARG A 434 3.57 10.48 25.41
C ARG A 434 3.93 10.47 26.90
N GLU A 435 5.21 10.29 27.22
CA GLU A 435 5.72 10.21 28.60
C GLU A 435 5.61 11.54 29.35
N THR A 436 5.39 12.66 28.64
CA THR A 436 5.29 14.02 29.21
C THR A 436 3.86 14.48 29.43
N LEU A 437 2.85 13.71 28.98
CA LEU A 437 1.43 14.13 29.00
C LEU A 437 0.92 14.53 30.39
N LEU A 438 1.45 13.91 31.45
CA LEU A 438 1.08 14.16 32.85
C LEU A 438 1.98 15.20 33.54
N ASP A 439 3.07 15.64 32.90
CA ASP A 439 4.10 16.49 33.50
C ASP A 439 3.83 17.98 33.17
N GLN A 440 2.73 18.50 33.72
CA GLN A 440 2.21 19.84 33.42
C GLN A 440 3.21 20.95 33.78
N GLU A 441 3.92 20.84 34.91
CA GLU A 441 4.98 21.78 35.32
C GLU A 441 6.12 21.84 34.28
N TRP A 442 6.62 20.67 33.84
CA TRP A 442 7.68 20.64 32.83
C TRP A 442 7.18 21.18 31.48
N LYS A 443 5.94 20.89 31.08
CA LYS A 443 5.33 21.44 29.85
C LYS A 443 5.23 22.97 29.92
N LEU A 444 4.72 23.53 31.02
CA LEU A 444 4.64 24.98 31.22
C LEU A 444 6.01 25.64 31.13
N ALA A 445 7.03 25.04 31.74
CA ALA A 445 8.41 25.52 31.64
C ALA A 445 8.95 25.49 30.20
N GLN A 446 8.48 24.58 29.33
CA GLN A 446 8.84 24.57 27.89
C GLN A 446 8.07 25.64 27.11
N LEU A 447 6.78 25.81 27.36
CA LEU A 447 5.94 26.81 26.69
C LEU A 447 6.42 28.24 27.02
N THR A 448 6.68 28.53 28.29
CA THR A 448 7.25 29.81 28.75
C THR A 448 8.60 30.10 28.10
N PHE A 449 9.44 29.07 27.92
CA PHE A 449 10.73 29.21 27.24
C PHE A 449 10.58 29.56 25.75
N LEU A 450 9.70 28.85 25.03
CA LEU A 450 9.42 29.13 23.62
C LEU A 450 8.75 30.50 23.43
N PHE A 451 7.87 30.91 24.34
CA PHE A 451 7.28 32.25 24.36
C PHE A 451 8.37 33.33 24.49
N ASN A 452 9.23 33.23 25.52
CA ASN A 452 10.29 34.21 25.76
C ASN A 452 11.23 34.32 24.54
N TYR A 453 11.65 33.21 23.96
CA TYR A 453 12.57 33.22 22.81
C TYR A 453 11.90 33.63 21.48
N GLY A 454 10.58 33.46 21.32
CA GLY A 454 9.84 33.82 20.11
C GLY A 454 9.22 35.21 20.10
N LEU A 455 8.79 35.72 21.26
CA LEU A 455 7.99 36.95 21.39
C LEU A 455 8.66 38.04 22.25
N CYS A 456 9.59 37.68 23.14
CA CYS A 456 10.28 38.64 23.99
C CYS A 456 11.69 38.99 23.47
N GLU A 457 12.19 40.16 23.87
CA GLU A 457 13.55 40.59 23.57
C GLU A 457 14.57 39.68 24.27
N VAL A 458 15.46 39.09 23.48
CA VAL A 458 16.54 38.21 23.93
C VAL A 458 17.75 38.48 23.05
N SER A 459 18.89 38.78 23.68
CA SER A 459 20.12 39.30 23.05
C SER A 459 20.77 38.37 22.02
N ASN A 460 20.46 37.07 22.05
CA ASN A 460 20.97 36.07 21.11
C ASN A 460 19.96 35.66 20.02
N VAL A 461 18.81 36.34 19.89
CA VAL A 461 17.78 36.07 18.86
C VAL A 461 17.50 37.32 18.04
N GLY A 462 17.84 37.26 16.75
CA GLY A 462 17.55 38.31 15.76
C GLY A 462 16.22 38.13 15.03
N ILE A 463 15.95 39.06 14.11
CA ILE A 463 14.67 39.19 13.38
C ILE A 463 14.30 37.92 12.60
N GLU A 464 15.26 37.23 11.98
CA GLU A 464 15.02 35.97 11.24
C GLU A 464 14.50 34.82 12.14
N LEU A 465 14.93 34.81 13.40
CA LEU A 465 14.85 33.62 14.26
C LEU A 465 13.67 33.68 15.23
N ALA A 466 13.29 34.88 15.68
CA ALA A 466 12.12 35.08 16.53
C ALA A 466 10.81 34.53 15.90
N PRO A 467 10.49 34.73 14.61
CA PRO A 467 9.32 34.12 13.96
C PRO A 467 9.35 32.59 13.96
N GLN A 468 10.52 31.97 13.81
CA GLN A 468 10.65 30.49 13.86
C GLN A 468 10.38 29.95 15.27
N PHE A 469 10.80 30.69 16.31
CA PHE A 469 10.51 30.34 17.71
C PHE A 469 9.05 30.65 18.09
N LYS A 470 8.46 31.76 17.62
CA LYS A 470 7.03 32.07 17.73
C LYS A 470 6.17 30.95 17.11
N ASN A 471 6.52 30.52 15.89
CA ASN A 471 5.86 29.38 15.24
C ASN A 471 6.05 28.07 16.01
N SER A 472 7.19 27.87 16.66
CA SER A 472 7.46 26.69 17.50
C SER A 472 6.67 26.71 18.83
N PHE A 473 6.41 27.89 19.38
CA PHE A 473 5.51 28.10 20.54
C PHE A 473 4.06 27.76 20.19
N TYR A 474 3.48 28.37 19.15
CA TYR A 474 2.08 28.09 18.77
C TYR A 474 1.86 26.63 18.35
N ARG A 475 2.85 26.00 17.69
CA ARG A 475 2.83 24.55 17.42
C ARG A 475 2.98 23.66 18.67
N ALA A 476 3.48 24.19 19.79
CA ALA A 476 3.56 23.45 21.05
C ALA A 476 2.24 23.53 21.86
N LEU A 477 1.44 24.59 21.67
CA LEU A 477 0.07 24.69 22.20
C LEU A 477 -0.90 23.70 21.53
N ASP A 478 -0.63 23.34 20.27
CA ASP A 478 -1.42 22.43 19.43
C ASP A 478 -1.38 20.95 19.90
N HIS A 479 -0.48 20.60 20.84
CA HIS A 479 -0.31 19.23 21.29
C HIS A 479 -1.43 18.75 22.22
N LYS A 480 -2.47 18.15 21.60
CA LYS A 480 -3.66 17.58 22.23
C LYS A 480 -3.37 16.86 23.55
N LEU A 481 -4.02 17.31 24.62
CA LEU A 481 -4.05 16.69 25.95
C LEU A 481 -5.33 15.84 26.09
N PRO A 482 -5.36 14.84 27.01
CA PRO A 482 -6.44 13.85 27.03
C PRO A 482 -7.79 14.36 27.56
N LYS A 483 -7.86 15.56 28.14
CA LYS A 483 -9.10 16.21 28.60
C LYS A 483 -9.05 17.72 28.40
N LEU A 484 -10.22 18.34 28.22
CA LEU A 484 -10.36 19.80 28.19
C LEU A 484 -9.87 20.46 29.50
N ASP A 485 -10.09 19.83 30.66
CA ASP A 485 -9.57 20.31 31.94
C ASP A 485 -8.03 20.41 31.97
N ASP A 486 -7.32 19.45 31.37
CA ASP A 486 -5.85 19.44 31.34
C ASP A 486 -5.31 20.58 30.45
N VAL A 487 -5.99 20.85 29.33
CA VAL A 487 -5.71 22.02 28.46
C VAL A 487 -5.95 23.31 29.24
N ARG A 488 -7.15 23.48 29.79
CA ARG A 488 -7.59 24.71 30.48
C ARG A 488 -6.68 25.04 31.68
N ASN A 489 -6.29 24.04 32.48
CA ASN A 489 -5.44 24.26 33.65
C ASN A 489 -4.00 24.64 33.25
N LEU A 490 -3.43 24.00 32.22
CA LEU A 490 -2.10 24.36 31.70
C LEU A 490 -2.09 25.78 31.11
N LEU A 491 -3.11 26.13 30.35
CA LEU A 491 -3.23 27.45 29.73
C LEU A 491 -3.53 28.56 30.75
N SER A 492 -4.40 28.34 31.73
CA SER A 492 -4.63 29.27 32.85
C SER A 492 -3.32 29.58 33.57
N THR A 493 -2.58 28.54 33.97
CA THR A 493 -1.30 28.72 34.67
C THR A 493 -0.27 29.46 33.81
N LEU A 494 -0.23 29.21 32.49
CA LEU A 494 0.64 29.93 31.55
C LEU A 494 0.23 31.40 31.37
N VAL A 495 -1.06 31.69 31.22
CA VAL A 495 -1.57 33.06 31.02
C VAL A 495 -1.38 33.90 32.27
N HIS A 496 -1.61 33.34 33.46
CA HIS A 496 -1.33 34.01 34.75
C HIS A 496 0.17 34.26 34.96
N ASP A 497 1.03 33.28 34.64
CA ASP A 497 2.50 33.42 34.69
C ASP A 497 2.99 34.54 33.75
N LEU A 498 2.51 34.57 32.51
CA LEU A 498 2.82 35.63 31.53
C LEU A 498 2.29 37.00 31.98
N ASN A 499 1.04 37.08 32.46
CA ASN A 499 0.47 38.32 32.97
C ASN A 499 1.31 38.89 34.13
N SER A 500 1.73 38.05 35.08
CA SER A 500 2.58 38.48 36.20
C SER A 500 3.93 39.03 35.74
N LYS A 501 4.53 38.45 34.70
CA LYS A 501 5.83 38.86 34.12
C LYS A 501 5.74 40.13 33.28
N LEU A 502 4.62 40.33 32.60
CA LEU A 502 4.32 41.57 31.88
C LEU A 502 4.08 42.73 32.88
N GLN A 503 3.23 42.53 33.89
CA GLN A 503 2.94 43.57 34.90
C GLN A 503 4.18 43.97 35.72
N SER A 504 5.12 43.05 35.94
CA SER A 504 6.38 43.31 36.65
C SER A 504 7.53 43.79 35.76
N ASN A 505 7.30 43.98 34.45
CA ASN A 505 8.32 44.31 33.44
C ASN A 505 9.54 43.34 33.44
N VAL A 506 9.33 42.08 33.83
CA VAL A 506 10.36 41.02 33.84
C VAL A 506 10.61 40.47 32.43
N ILE A 507 9.64 40.61 31.52
CA ILE A 507 9.78 40.33 30.09
C ILE A 507 9.37 41.54 29.26
N GLN A 508 10.19 41.87 28.26
CA GLN A 508 9.94 42.95 27.29
C GLN A 508 9.56 42.32 25.94
N LEU A 509 8.42 42.70 25.36
CA LEU A 509 7.93 42.17 24.09
C LEU A 509 8.65 42.83 22.91
N ARG A 510 9.05 42.05 21.88
CA ARG A 510 9.67 42.56 20.65
C ARG A 510 8.76 43.46 19.83
N SER A 511 7.46 43.19 19.93
CA SER A 511 6.39 43.98 19.36
C SER A 511 5.48 44.30 20.54
N PRO A 512 5.44 45.56 21.03
CA PRO A 512 4.51 45.93 22.08
C PRO A 512 3.07 45.71 21.59
N LEU A 513 2.18 45.33 22.50
CA LEU A 513 0.75 45.31 22.21
C LEU A 513 0.30 46.76 21.95
N SER A 514 -0.57 46.96 20.95
CA SER A 514 -1.27 48.25 20.78
C SER A 514 -2.15 48.54 22.00
N ASP A 515 -2.59 49.80 22.17
CA ASP A 515 -3.46 50.16 23.30
C ASP A 515 -4.74 49.30 23.32
N ALA A 516 -5.36 49.11 22.15
CA ALA A 516 -6.54 48.26 21.99
C ALA A 516 -6.27 46.77 22.34
N ALA A 517 -5.11 46.23 21.97
CA ALA A 517 -4.72 44.86 22.33
C ALA A 517 -4.33 44.72 23.81
N SER A 518 -3.75 45.77 24.40
CA SER A 518 -3.42 45.85 25.83
C SER A 518 -4.68 45.90 26.70
N ASP A 519 -5.68 46.68 26.29
CA ASP A 519 -6.98 46.71 26.96
C ASP A 519 -7.79 45.44 26.72
N ALA A 520 -7.68 44.79 25.56
CA ALA A 520 -8.28 43.47 25.35
C ALA A 520 -7.63 42.38 26.21
N TRP A 521 -6.29 42.39 26.36
CA TRP A 521 -5.60 41.53 27.33
C TRP A 521 -6.11 41.77 28.75
N ARG A 522 -6.22 43.04 29.16
CA ARG A 522 -6.77 43.44 30.48
C ARG A 522 -8.17 42.86 30.72
N ARG A 523 -9.10 43.08 29.78
CA ARG A 523 -10.48 42.53 29.86
C ARG A 523 -10.51 41.00 29.86
N ALA A 524 -9.67 40.36 29.05
CA ALA A 524 -9.58 38.91 28.99
C ALA A 524 -9.07 38.30 30.30
N ILE A 525 -8.06 38.91 30.95
CA ILE A 525 -7.61 38.52 32.30
C ILE A 525 -8.72 38.72 33.33
N ASP A 526 -9.40 39.88 33.33
CA ASP A 526 -10.55 40.13 34.22
C ASP A 526 -11.66 39.08 34.00
N LEU A 527 -11.89 38.65 32.76
CA LEU A 527 -12.87 37.63 32.39
C LEU A 527 -12.43 36.23 32.81
N ILE A 528 -11.16 35.87 32.63
CA ILE A 528 -10.55 34.63 33.14
C ILE A 528 -10.69 34.54 34.65
N GLU A 529 -10.35 35.59 35.40
CA GLU A 529 -10.53 35.61 36.85
C GLU A 529 -12.00 35.51 37.27
N LYS A 530 -12.94 36.14 36.53
CA LYS A 530 -14.39 35.98 36.76
C LYS A 530 -14.83 34.52 36.51
N LEU A 531 -14.32 33.88 35.46
CA LEU A 531 -14.63 32.50 35.09
C LEU A 531 -14.10 31.51 36.13
N GLU A 532 -12.85 31.64 36.58
CA GLU A 532 -12.23 30.79 37.59
C GLU A 532 -12.92 30.85 38.96
N LYS A 533 -13.47 32.03 39.31
CA LYS A 533 -14.17 32.25 40.59
C LYS A 533 -15.66 31.90 40.55
N ASN A 534 -16.24 31.58 39.38
CA ASN A 534 -17.68 31.37 39.22
C ASN A 534 -18.05 29.88 39.19
N THR A 535 -18.82 29.42 40.17
CA THR A 535 -19.31 28.03 40.29
C THR A 535 -20.65 27.79 39.60
N LYS A 536 -21.28 28.81 38.98
CA LYS A 536 -22.56 28.69 38.28
C LYS A 536 -22.35 28.34 36.81
N ASN A 537 -23.31 27.61 36.22
CA ASN A 537 -23.31 27.16 34.82
C ASN A 537 -22.06 26.34 34.45
N ALA A 538 -21.73 25.34 35.29
CA ALA A 538 -20.52 24.51 35.25
C ALA A 538 -20.22 23.79 33.92
N ILE A 539 -21.15 23.76 32.95
CA ILE A 539 -21.00 23.09 31.65
C ILE A 539 -20.62 24.08 30.53
N ALA A 540 -21.13 25.31 30.58
CA ALA A 540 -20.69 26.38 29.68
C ALA A 540 -19.34 26.98 30.12
N LEU A 541 -19.08 27.01 31.43
CA LEU A 541 -17.88 27.62 32.02
C LEU A 541 -16.54 27.12 31.41
N PRO A 542 -16.32 25.80 31.18
CA PRO A 542 -15.08 25.30 30.57
C PRO A 542 -14.88 25.74 29.12
N ILE A 543 -15.98 25.90 28.36
CA ILE A 543 -15.97 26.34 26.96
C ILE A 543 -15.49 27.79 26.89
N PHE A 544 -16.21 28.70 27.57
CA PHE A 544 -15.84 30.12 27.62
C PHE A 544 -14.43 30.33 28.18
N HIS A 545 -14.03 29.58 29.20
CA HIS A 545 -12.69 29.71 29.77
C HIS A 545 -11.59 29.23 28.81
N THR A 546 -11.74 28.07 28.17
CA THR A 546 -10.70 27.56 27.25
C THR A 546 -10.58 28.42 25.99
N MET A 547 -11.69 28.92 25.45
CA MET A 547 -11.66 29.84 24.30
C MET A 547 -10.99 31.18 24.66
N ASN A 548 -11.36 31.81 25.78
CA ASN A 548 -10.73 33.07 26.22
C ASN A 548 -9.22 32.92 26.48
N LEU A 549 -8.78 31.81 27.08
CA LEU A 549 -7.35 31.52 27.27
C LEU A 549 -6.58 31.42 25.95
N HIS A 550 -7.14 30.73 24.95
CA HIS A 550 -6.52 30.66 23.62
C HIS A 550 -6.53 32.00 22.89
N MET A 551 -7.63 32.77 22.92
CA MET A 551 -7.68 34.08 22.27
C MET A 551 -6.73 35.09 22.94
N SER A 552 -6.58 35.02 24.27
CA SER A 552 -5.58 35.82 25.01
C SER A 552 -4.16 35.57 24.49
N LEU A 553 -3.78 34.31 24.30
CA LEU A 553 -2.47 33.97 23.72
C LEU A 553 -2.36 34.31 22.22
N GLN A 554 -3.49 34.43 21.52
CA GLN A 554 -3.52 34.81 20.10
C GLN A 554 -3.32 36.32 19.88
N LEU A 555 -3.55 37.18 20.89
CA LEU A 555 -3.24 38.62 20.83
C LEU A 555 -1.78 38.91 20.44
N PHE A 556 -0.83 38.05 20.83
CA PHE A 556 0.59 38.17 20.44
C PHE A 556 0.90 37.71 19.00
N SER A 557 -0.11 37.33 18.20
CA SER A 557 0.06 36.90 16.81
C SER A 557 -0.95 37.40 15.79
N ASP A 558 -2.20 37.59 16.18
CA ASP A 558 -3.30 38.10 15.33
C ASP A 558 -4.20 38.94 16.25
N PRO A 559 -3.77 40.18 16.59
CA PRO A 559 -4.42 40.98 17.61
C PRO A 559 -5.84 41.38 17.20
N GLU A 560 -6.08 41.67 15.92
CA GLU A 560 -7.39 42.12 15.44
C GLU A 560 -8.46 41.03 15.62
N MET A 561 -8.19 39.80 15.17
CA MET A 561 -9.10 38.68 15.38
C MET A 561 -9.27 38.36 16.86
N ALA A 562 -8.17 38.32 17.63
CA ALA A 562 -8.24 38.03 19.05
C ALA A 562 -9.08 39.08 19.80
N ILE A 563 -8.97 40.37 19.46
CA ILE A 563 -9.82 41.44 20.01
C ILE A 563 -11.30 41.19 19.67
N MET A 564 -11.63 40.88 18.41
CA MET A 564 -13.01 40.59 18.00
C MET A 564 -13.59 39.40 18.79
N SER A 565 -12.90 38.27 18.78
CA SER A 565 -13.35 37.05 19.46
C SER A 565 -13.43 37.20 20.99
N ILE A 566 -12.52 37.96 21.62
CA ILE A 566 -12.61 38.29 23.07
C ILE A 566 -13.85 39.14 23.35
N ASN A 567 -14.13 40.16 22.54
CA ASN A 567 -15.31 41.01 22.71
C ASN A 567 -16.63 40.23 22.55
N GLU A 568 -16.69 39.33 21.56
CA GLU A 568 -17.83 38.42 21.33
C GLU A 568 -18.02 37.45 22.50
N LEU A 569 -16.94 36.81 22.98
CA LEU A 569 -16.97 35.92 24.15
C LEU A 569 -17.40 36.64 25.43
N GLU A 570 -16.91 37.86 25.67
CA GLU A 570 -17.31 38.69 26.82
C GLU A 570 -18.80 39.08 26.74
N CYS A 571 -19.26 39.56 25.57
CA CYS A 571 -20.66 39.91 25.36
C CYS A 571 -21.61 38.70 25.52
N CYS A 572 -21.23 37.54 24.98
CA CYS A 572 -22.01 36.31 25.09
C CYS A 572 -22.06 35.80 26.54
N TYR A 573 -20.92 35.82 27.24
CA TYR A 573 -20.85 35.43 28.66
C TYR A 573 -21.65 36.37 29.57
N GLU A 574 -21.61 37.69 29.34
CA GLU A 574 -22.45 38.65 30.06
C GLU A 574 -23.94 38.36 29.87
N ARG A 575 -24.39 38.11 28.64
CA ARG A 575 -25.80 37.76 28.33
C ARG A 575 -26.23 36.49 29.07
N LEU A 576 -25.37 35.45 29.09
CA LEU A 576 -25.57 34.20 29.81
C LEU A 576 -25.68 34.41 31.33
N ILE A 577 -24.88 35.30 31.93
CA ILE A 577 -25.04 35.69 33.35
C ILE A 577 -26.33 36.49 33.56
N LYS A 578 -26.66 37.44 32.68
CA LYS A 578 -27.84 38.30 32.81
C LYS A 578 -29.14 37.49 32.78
N LYS A 579 -29.29 36.55 31.83
CA LYS A 579 -30.44 35.62 31.77
C LYS A 579 -30.54 34.71 33.01
N SER A 580 -29.44 34.41 33.71
CA SER A 580 -29.45 33.62 34.97
C SER A 580 -29.91 34.37 36.23
N LYS A 581 -30.19 35.68 36.17
CA LYS A 581 -30.43 36.55 37.34
C LYS A 581 -31.84 37.15 37.43
N GLY A 582 -32.74 36.93 36.47
CA GLY A 582 -34.04 37.61 36.42
C GLY A 582 -35.20 36.74 35.97
N HIS A 583 -36.24 36.66 36.81
CA HIS A 583 -37.58 36.22 36.41
C HIS A 583 -38.56 37.39 36.62
N LYS A 584 -39.54 37.51 35.73
CA LYS A 584 -40.64 38.50 35.70
C LYS A 584 -40.26 39.97 35.45
N LYS A 585 -40.42 40.39 34.19
CA LYS A 585 -41.44 41.39 33.81
C LYS A 585 -41.96 41.05 32.41
N LEU A 586 -43.15 41.54 32.07
CA LEU A 586 -43.88 41.24 30.83
C LEU A 586 -43.63 42.32 29.74
N ASP A 587 -44.07 41.97 28.53
CA ASP A 587 -44.48 42.86 27.42
C ASP A 587 -43.39 43.69 26.72
N ALA A 588 -42.66 43.03 25.82
CA ALA A 588 -42.15 43.59 24.56
C ALA A 588 -42.26 42.49 23.48
N PRO A 589 -42.48 42.82 22.19
CA PRO A 589 -42.66 41.81 21.14
C PRO A 589 -41.38 41.00 20.91
N GLU A 590 -41.53 39.69 20.69
CA GLU A 590 -40.42 38.76 20.55
C GLU A 590 -39.72 38.93 19.18
N GLN A 591 -38.62 39.69 19.18
CA GLN A 591 -37.50 39.41 18.27
C GLN A 591 -36.64 38.34 18.94
N GLU A 592 -36.45 37.21 18.27
CA GLU A 592 -35.73 36.05 18.81
C GLU A 592 -34.24 36.37 19.01
N GLU A 593 -33.85 36.76 20.23
CA GLU A 593 -32.44 36.93 20.58
C GLU A 593 -31.70 35.58 20.48
N PRO A 594 -30.58 35.50 19.72
CA PRO A 594 -29.86 34.24 19.53
C PRO A 594 -29.34 33.65 20.84
N GLN A 595 -29.34 32.33 20.90
CA GLN A 595 -28.83 31.60 22.06
C GLN A 595 -27.30 31.69 22.16
N TRP A 596 -26.77 31.50 23.37
CA TRP A 596 -25.32 31.54 23.59
C TRP A 596 -24.56 30.52 22.74
N VAL A 597 -25.21 29.39 22.41
CA VAL A 597 -24.68 28.32 21.56
C VAL A 597 -24.51 28.80 20.12
N GLU A 598 -25.49 29.51 19.57
CA GLU A 598 -25.49 30.02 18.19
C GLU A 598 -24.38 31.06 17.99
N VAL A 599 -24.18 31.95 18.98
CA VAL A 599 -23.06 32.92 18.98
C VAL A 599 -21.70 32.22 19.06
N ILE A 600 -21.59 31.14 19.84
CA ILE A 600 -20.35 30.35 19.90
C ILE A 600 -20.13 29.54 18.62
N VAL A 601 -21.17 28.99 18.00
CA VAL A 601 -21.06 28.23 16.74
C VAL A 601 -20.64 29.15 15.59
N ASP A 602 -21.22 30.34 15.47
CA ASP A 602 -20.79 31.36 14.50
C ASP A 602 -19.31 31.74 14.68
N LEU A 603 -18.88 31.99 15.93
CA LEU A 603 -17.47 32.21 16.25
C LEU A 603 -16.58 31.00 15.88
N LEU A 604 -17.00 29.76 16.15
CA LEU A 604 -16.22 28.57 15.74
C LEU A 604 -16.13 28.43 14.21
N LEU A 605 -17.19 28.78 13.47
CA LEU A 605 -17.20 28.78 12.01
C LEU A 605 -16.29 29.88 11.44
N SER A 606 -16.31 31.07 12.04
CA SER A 606 -15.36 32.17 11.76
C SER A 606 -13.90 31.73 11.99
N LEU A 607 -13.61 31.07 13.12
CA LEU A 607 -12.28 30.51 13.41
C LEU A 607 -11.88 29.37 12.46
N LEU A 608 -12.84 28.56 11.98
CA LEU A 608 -12.60 27.49 11.01
C LEU A 608 -12.39 27.98 9.57
N SER A 609 -12.89 29.15 9.19
CA SER A 609 -12.64 29.71 7.85
C SER A 609 -11.14 29.98 7.63
N ARG A 610 -10.48 30.55 8.66
CA ARG A 610 -9.07 30.91 8.67
C ARG A 610 -8.14 29.71 8.48
N ASN A 611 -7.03 29.91 7.75
CA ASN A 611 -6.08 28.83 7.45
C ASN A 611 -5.09 28.53 8.60
N ASN A 612 -5.57 28.43 9.86
CA ASN A 612 -4.75 28.21 11.05
C ASN A 612 -5.10 26.87 11.74
N HIS A 613 -4.10 26.01 11.91
CA HIS A 613 -4.27 24.69 12.54
C HIS A 613 -4.61 24.77 14.05
N LEU A 614 -4.01 25.72 14.78
CA LEU A 614 -4.24 25.84 16.23
C LEU A 614 -5.70 26.21 16.53
N LEU A 615 -6.33 27.00 15.66
CA LEU A 615 -7.76 27.33 15.78
C LEU A 615 -8.64 26.10 15.52
N ARG A 616 -8.26 25.22 14.57
CA ARG A 616 -8.95 23.93 14.36
C ARG A 616 -8.78 23.02 15.56
N SER A 617 -7.59 22.87 16.12
CA SER A 617 -7.39 22.03 17.31
C SER A 617 -8.11 22.58 18.54
N LEU A 618 -8.31 23.90 18.65
CA LEU A 618 -9.20 24.51 19.64
C LEU A 618 -10.65 24.11 19.38
N VAL A 619 -11.16 24.31 18.16
CA VAL A 619 -12.53 23.94 17.75
C VAL A 619 -12.79 22.44 18.00
N ASP A 620 -11.91 21.55 17.53
CA ASP A 620 -11.92 20.09 17.78
C ASP A 620 -12.06 19.75 19.28
N SER A 621 -11.40 20.51 20.15
CA SER A 621 -11.36 20.25 21.60
C SER A 621 -12.58 20.79 22.34
N VAL A 622 -13.27 21.78 21.78
CA VAL A 622 -14.37 22.51 22.42
C VAL A 622 -15.73 22.09 21.88
N PHE A 623 -15.86 21.87 20.56
CA PHE A 623 -17.12 21.50 19.91
C PHE A 623 -17.78 20.23 20.47
N PRO A 624 -17.06 19.12 20.81
CA PRO A 624 -17.67 17.96 21.46
C PRO A 624 -18.40 18.26 22.78
N HIS A 625 -18.01 19.33 23.48
CA HIS A 625 -18.67 19.78 24.71
C HIS A 625 -19.85 20.73 24.46
N ILE A 626 -19.95 21.30 23.26
CA ILE A 626 -21.09 22.10 22.79
C ILE A 626 -22.19 21.21 22.20
N CYS A 627 -21.83 20.07 21.58
CA CYS A 627 -22.78 19.18 20.91
C CYS A 627 -24.08 18.86 21.69
N PRO A 628 -24.08 18.60 23.02
CA PRO A 628 -25.30 18.35 23.80
C PRO A 628 -26.20 19.58 24.03
N TYR A 629 -25.90 20.71 23.40
CA TYR A 629 -26.61 21.98 23.52
C TYR A 629 -26.94 22.61 22.17
N LEU A 630 -26.62 21.94 21.04
CA LEU A 630 -26.87 22.46 19.70
C LEU A 630 -28.38 22.56 19.42
N THR A 631 -28.86 23.78 19.23
CA THR A 631 -30.21 24.05 18.71
C THR A 631 -30.28 23.70 17.23
N SER A 632 -31.48 23.43 16.69
CA SER A 632 -31.66 23.26 15.24
C SER A 632 -31.14 24.48 14.47
N SER A 633 -31.37 25.69 15.00
CA SER A 633 -30.80 26.96 14.50
C SER A 633 -29.27 26.90 14.38
N ALA A 634 -28.56 26.51 15.45
CA ALA A 634 -27.10 26.36 15.43
C ALA A 634 -26.61 25.32 14.41
N VAL A 635 -27.38 24.25 14.18
CA VAL A 635 -27.04 23.26 13.14
C VAL A 635 -27.34 23.78 11.73
N TYR A 636 -28.41 24.56 11.54
CA TYR A 636 -28.67 25.23 10.26
C TYR A 636 -27.58 26.26 9.92
N GLN A 637 -26.97 26.95 10.90
CA GLN A 637 -25.78 27.80 10.66
C GLN A 637 -24.61 26.98 10.06
N ILE A 638 -24.33 25.80 10.61
CA ILE A 638 -23.29 24.88 10.10
C ILE A 638 -23.65 24.39 8.68
N LEU A 639 -24.91 24.04 8.43
CA LEU A 639 -25.39 23.57 7.12
C LEU A 639 -25.44 24.68 6.05
N ALA A 640 -25.69 25.93 6.42
CA ALA A 640 -25.78 27.06 5.46
C ALA A 640 -24.46 27.36 4.73
N ILE A 641 -23.31 27.03 5.34
CA ILE A 641 -21.97 27.11 4.74
C ILE A 641 -21.72 25.97 3.73
N LEU A 642 -22.42 24.85 3.91
CA LEU A 642 -22.38 23.72 2.98
C LEU A 642 -23.32 23.90 1.79
N ASP A 643 -24.23 24.88 1.79
CA ASP A 643 -25.04 25.20 0.60
C ASP A 643 -24.17 25.77 -0.52
N VAL A 644 -24.27 25.12 -1.68
CA VAL A 644 -23.59 25.45 -2.93
C VAL A 644 -24.13 26.74 -3.55
N LYS A 645 -25.36 27.15 -3.21
CA LYS A 645 -25.96 28.40 -3.70
C LYS A 645 -25.31 29.66 -3.11
N ASN A 646 -24.74 29.57 -1.90
CA ASN A 646 -24.22 30.72 -1.16
C ASN A 646 -22.76 31.09 -1.50
N ASN A 647 -22.13 30.41 -2.47
CA ASN A 647 -20.69 30.45 -2.78
C ASN A 647 -20.03 31.86 -2.80
N GLN A 648 -20.75 32.91 -3.18
CA GLN A 648 -20.20 34.27 -3.29
C GLN A 648 -20.03 35.00 -1.94
N ASN A 649 -20.80 34.62 -0.91
CA ASN A 649 -20.80 35.33 0.38
C ASN A 649 -19.99 34.61 1.48
N THR A 650 -19.70 33.32 1.32
CA THR A 650 -19.15 32.43 2.38
C THR A 650 -17.75 32.77 2.90
N LEU A 651 -17.00 33.66 2.22
CA LEU A 651 -15.62 34.04 2.60
C LEU A 651 -15.42 35.57 2.78
N THR A 652 -16.50 36.37 2.74
CA THR A 652 -16.40 37.85 2.69
C THR A 652 -16.16 38.54 4.05
N THR A 653 -15.26 37.99 4.87
CA THR A 653 -14.65 38.77 5.96
C THR A 653 -13.71 39.81 5.35
N LYS A 654 -13.91 41.10 5.67
CA LYS A 654 -13.15 42.21 5.08
C LYS A 654 -11.67 42.17 5.48
N GLN A 655 -10.81 41.62 4.63
CA GLN A 655 -9.36 41.79 4.72
C GLN A 655 -8.96 43.10 4.05
N ASN A 656 -8.53 44.08 4.84
CA ASN A 656 -7.96 45.34 4.36
C ASN A 656 -6.45 45.17 4.08
N ASP A 657 -6.08 44.21 3.23
CA ASP A 657 -4.68 44.00 2.83
C ASP A 657 -4.34 44.88 1.62
N ASN A 658 -3.74 46.05 1.86
CA ASN A 658 -3.37 46.99 0.78
C ASN A 658 -2.10 47.83 1.10
N GLU A 659 -1.04 47.19 1.58
CA GLU A 659 0.33 47.74 1.58
C GLU A 659 1.30 46.82 0.81
N ASP A 660 1.21 46.85 -0.52
CA ASP A 660 2.36 46.71 -1.42
C ASP A 660 1.90 47.01 -2.86
N SER A 661 2.05 48.27 -3.31
CA SER A 661 1.75 48.66 -4.68
C SER A 661 2.87 49.49 -5.31
N SER A 662 3.42 48.97 -6.41
CA SER A 662 4.29 49.72 -7.31
C SER A 662 3.58 49.91 -8.65
N SER A 663 2.84 51.02 -8.74
CA SER A 663 2.50 51.80 -9.94
C SER A 663 2.52 51.11 -11.31
N ILE A 664 1.37 51.05 -11.97
CA ILE A 664 1.16 51.62 -13.31
C ILE A 664 -0.34 51.98 -13.44
N GLU A 665 -0.61 53.14 -14.04
CA GLU A 665 -1.96 53.69 -14.22
C GLU A 665 -2.51 53.34 -15.61
N SER A 666 -3.81 53.07 -15.71
CA SER A 666 -4.61 53.34 -16.91
C SER A 666 -6.09 53.34 -16.55
N GLU A 667 -6.71 54.52 -16.50
CA GLU A 667 -8.15 54.69 -16.31
C GLU A 667 -8.92 54.34 -17.59
N SER A 668 -10.12 53.78 -17.43
CA SER A 668 -11.21 53.96 -18.40
C SER A 668 -12.55 53.67 -17.70
N ASP A 669 -13.26 54.72 -17.31
CA ASP A 669 -14.61 54.59 -16.75
C ASP A 669 -15.61 54.02 -17.77
N ASN A 670 -16.61 53.32 -17.25
CA ASN A 670 -17.99 53.44 -17.73
C ASN A 670 -18.93 52.95 -16.62
N GLU A 671 -19.63 53.89 -15.98
CA GLU A 671 -20.89 53.62 -15.29
C GLU A 671 -21.92 53.14 -16.36
N GLU A 672 -22.92 52.31 -16.06
CA GLU A 672 -24.11 52.75 -15.35
C GLU A 672 -25.01 51.57 -14.89
N LYS A 673 -25.61 51.77 -13.71
CA LYS A 673 -26.98 51.43 -13.29
C LYS A 673 -27.44 49.96 -13.30
N GLU A 674 -27.69 49.49 -12.09
CA GLU A 674 -28.72 48.48 -11.80
C GLU A 674 -30.10 48.91 -12.35
N ASN A 675 -30.96 47.94 -12.66
CA ASN A 675 -32.38 48.10 -12.36
C ASN A 675 -33.05 46.75 -12.12
N VAL A 676 -33.87 46.67 -11.07
CA VAL A 676 -34.61 45.46 -10.68
C VAL A 676 -36.04 45.57 -11.18
N LEU A 677 -36.56 44.53 -11.84
CA LEU A 677 -37.99 44.23 -11.72
C LEU A 677 -38.30 42.74 -11.88
N SER A 678 -39.05 42.22 -10.92
CA SER A 678 -39.69 40.91 -10.95
C SER A 678 -41.13 41.03 -11.47
N SER A 679 -41.57 40.10 -12.32
CA SER A 679 -42.99 39.90 -12.62
C SER A 679 -43.31 38.43 -12.82
N GLU A 680 -44.10 37.86 -11.91
CA GLU A 680 -44.84 36.62 -12.13
C GLU A 680 -45.99 36.87 -13.11
N ILE A 681 -46.46 35.83 -13.81
CA ILE A 681 -47.88 35.41 -13.86
C ILE A 681 -48.05 34.11 -14.67
N SER A 682 -49.09 33.36 -14.30
CA SER A 682 -49.40 31.96 -14.62
C SER A 682 -49.97 31.68 -16.01
N SER A 683 -50.05 30.37 -16.33
CA SER A 683 -51.11 29.68 -17.14
C SER A 683 -51.23 30.07 -18.64
N ASP A 684 -51.53 29.15 -19.57
CA ASP A 684 -52.51 28.07 -19.45
C ASP A 684 -52.20 26.81 -20.31
N GLU A 685 -53.09 25.80 -20.24
CA GLU A 685 -53.01 24.54 -20.98
C GLU A 685 -53.49 24.59 -22.46
N SER A 686 -53.42 23.41 -23.11
CA SER A 686 -54.06 22.98 -24.36
C SER A 686 -53.30 23.26 -25.67
N GLY A 687 -53.43 22.33 -26.61
CA GLY A 687 -52.72 22.35 -27.90
C GLY A 687 -53.57 21.73 -29.00
N SER A 688 -52.95 21.45 -30.15
CA SER A 688 -53.58 20.67 -31.23
C SER A 688 -52.55 20.00 -32.13
N GLU A 689 -52.82 18.77 -32.52
CA GLU A 689 -52.07 18.03 -33.54
C GLU A 689 -52.43 18.53 -34.94
N SER A 690 -51.51 18.39 -35.91
CA SER A 690 -51.90 18.10 -37.29
C SER A 690 -50.80 17.31 -38.01
N ASN A 691 -51.21 16.25 -38.72
CA ASN A 691 -50.33 15.27 -39.34
C ASN A 691 -49.94 15.67 -40.76
N ILE A 692 -48.72 15.36 -41.18
CA ILE A 692 -48.43 14.92 -42.55
C ILE A 692 -47.59 13.64 -42.46
N ASN A 693 -47.94 12.64 -43.26
CA ASN A 693 -47.38 11.28 -43.23
C ASN A 693 -46.41 11.02 -44.40
N LYS A 694 -45.74 9.86 -44.31
CA LYS A 694 -45.03 9.07 -45.34
C LYS A 694 -43.50 9.20 -45.30
N ASP A 695 -42.79 8.12 -44.98
CA ASP A 695 -42.54 6.86 -45.74
C ASP A 695 -41.58 7.17 -46.93
N GLU A 696 -40.44 6.50 -47.16
CA GLU A 696 -40.18 5.05 -47.13
C GLU A 696 -38.68 4.65 -46.93
N ASN A 697 -38.45 3.38 -46.51
CA ASN A 697 -37.35 2.46 -46.84
C ASN A 697 -35.88 2.62 -46.32
N ASP A 698 -35.61 1.89 -45.21
CA ASP A 698 -34.91 0.56 -45.17
C ASP A 698 -33.40 0.36 -44.80
N ASP A 699 -33.16 -0.84 -44.24
CA ASP A 699 -31.95 -1.68 -44.14
C ASP A 699 -30.67 -1.29 -43.33
N ASN A 700 -30.63 -1.81 -42.07
CA ASN A 700 -29.64 -2.74 -41.49
C ASN A 700 -28.17 -2.38 -41.11
N ASN A 701 -27.70 -3.16 -40.12
CA ASN A 701 -26.32 -3.47 -39.68
C ASN A 701 -25.56 -2.46 -38.79
N ASP A 702 -24.75 -2.86 -37.81
CA ASP A 702 -24.75 -4.06 -36.95
C ASP A 702 -23.82 -3.79 -35.74
N ASP A 703 -24.32 -3.84 -34.49
CA ASP A 703 -23.51 -3.53 -33.29
C ASP A 703 -22.65 -4.73 -32.88
N ASN A 704 -21.35 -4.52 -32.60
CA ASN A 704 -20.40 -5.61 -32.38
C ASN A 704 -19.34 -5.34 -31.29
N ASP A 705 -19.76 -4.75 -30.17
CA ASP A 705 -18.91 -4.55 -28.99
C ASP A 705 -18.63 -5.87 -28.24
N ASN A 706 -17.36 -6.21 -28.09
CA ASN A 706 -16.89 -7.31 -27.24
C ASN A 706 -16.15 -6.75 -26.02
N GLU A 707 -16.76 -6.85 -24.84
CA GLU A 707 -16.08 -6.69 -23.56
C GLU A 707 -16.06 -8.03 -22.81
N GLU A 708 -14.88 -8.62 -22.70
CA GLU A 708 -14.52 -9.63 -21.69
C GLU A 708 -13.35 -9.06 -20.87
N GLU A 709 -13.43 -9.09 -19.54
CA GLU A 709 -12.25 -9.26 -18.68
C GLU A 709 -12.63 -9.80 -17.29
N GLU A 710 -11.64 -10.20 -16.50
CA GLU A 710 -11.78 -11.24 -15.46
C GLU A 710 -11.68 -10.73 -14.00
N GLU A 711 -12.33 -11.44 -13.06
CA GLU A 711 -12.16 -11.23 -11.61
C GLU A 711 -11.10 -12.20 -11.03
N GLN A 712 -10.04 -11.67 -10.39
CA GLN A 712 -9.34 -12.35 -9.28
C GLN A 712 -8.54 -11.38 -8.39
N GLU A 713 -8.01 -11.90 -7.28
CA GLU A 713 -7.91 -11.17 -5.99
C GLU A 713 -6.47 -10.91 -5.48
N GLU A 714 -6.38 -10.21 -4.33
CA GLU A 714 -5.32 -10.20 -3.28
C GLU A 714 -4.19 -9.13 -3.27
N GLU A 715 -4.35 -8.21 -2.30
CA GLU A 715 -3.41 -7.84 -1.19
C GLU A 715 -2.47 -6.60 -1.20
N GLU A 716 -2.25 -6.17 0.05
CA GLU A 716 -1.35 -5.18 0.68
C GLU A 716 -1.67 -3.66 0.61
N GLU A 717 -1.85 -3.06 1.81
CA GLU A 717 -1.89 -1.62 2.09
C GLU A 717 -0.47 -1.12 2.43
N ASP A 718 0.03 -0.06 1.77
CA ASP A 718 1.24 0.65 2.23
C ASP A 718 1.12 2.16 1.87
N ASP A 719 0.84 3.01 2.88
CA ASP A 719 0.74 4.48 2.74
C ASP A 719 2.12 5.12 2.56
N ASP A 720 2.40 5.76 1.41
CA ASP A 720 3.63 6.57 1.23
C ASP A 720 3.34 7.88 0.46
N ASP A 721 2.84 8.89 1.20
CA ASP A 721 2.65 10.29 0.74
C ASP A 721 3.87 10.81 -0.06
N ASN A 722 3.72 11.05 -1.37
CA ASN A 722 4.70 11.79 -2.17
C ASN A 722 4.00 12.81 -3.09
N ASP A 723 4.29 14.09 -2.81
CA ASP A 723 4.08 15.31 -3.61
C ASP A 723 3.42 15.16 -5.01
N ASN A 724 2.21 15.74 -5.18
CA ASN A 724 1.62 16.01 -6.50
C ASN A 724 2.47 17.02 -7.29
N ASP A 725 3.25 16.54 -8.25
CA ASP A 725 3.57 17.29 -9.48
C ASP A 725 2.62 16.77 -10.58
N ASN A 726 1.46 17.43 -10.75
CA ASN A 726 0.53 17.15 -11.86
C ASN A 726 1.03 17.83 -13.15
N ASP A 727 1.54 17.04 -14.10
CA ASP A 727 1.65 17.45 -15.50
C ASP A 727 0.29 17.18 -16.20
N ASP A 728 -0.71 18.05 -15.94
CA ASP A 728 -2.03 17.98 -16.59
C ASP A 728 -1.96 18.62 -17.99
N ASP A 729 -1.88 17.79 -19.05
CA ASP A 729 -1.68 18.23 -20.45
C ASP A 729 -2.76 17.68 -21.43
N ASP A 730 -3.92 17.25 -20.90
CA ASP A 730 -5.03 16.60 -21.64
C ASP A 730 -6.41 17.20 -21.24
N ASP A 731 -6.66 18.50 -21.47
CA ASP A 731 -7.99 19.12 -21.24
C ASP A 731 -8.24 20.44 -22.04
N ASP A 732 -8.20 20.39 -23.39
CA ASP A 732 -8.36 21.59 -24.24
C ASP A 732 -9.39 21.48 -25.42
N GLU A 733 -10.25 20.46 -25.42
CA GLU A 733 -11.24 20.22 -26.49
C GLU A 733 -12.29 21.34 -26.59
N THR A 734 -12.67 21.98 -25.48
CA THR A 734 -13.64 23.10 -25.47
C THR A 734 -13.02 24.48 -25.74
N VAL A 735 -11.68 24.57 -25.75
CA VAL A 735 -10.93 25.81 -26.05
C VAL A 735 -10.49 25.81 -27.50
N THR A 736 -10.10 24.66 -28.04
CA THR A 736 -9.78 24.50 -29.47
C THR A 736 -10.96 24.88 -30.36
N ASP A 737 -12.22 24.62 -29.95
CA ASP A 737 -13.39 25.08 -30.70
C ASP A 737 -13.61 26.61 -30.64
N LYS A 738 -13.32 27.27 -29.51
CA LYS A 738 -13.36 28.75 -29.43
C LYS A 738 -12.24 29.38 -30.26
N LEU A 739 -11.07 28.76 -30.30
CA LEU A 739 -9.97 29.15 -31.18
C LEU A 739 -10.37 28.97 -32.65
N ARG A 740 -10.95 27.82 -33.01
CA ARG A 740 -11.48 27.50 -34.35
C ARG A 740 -12.55 28.50 -34.80
N MET A 741 -13.46 28.92 -33.91
CA MET A 741 -14.43 29.98 -34.18
C MET A 741 -13.76 31.36 -34.38
N ALA A 742 -12.86 31.77 -33.49
CA ALA A 742 -12.17 33.06 -33.59
C ALA A 742 -11.29 33.15 -34.85
N VAL A 743 -10.60 32.07 -35.21
CA VAL A 743 -9.79 31.96 -36.44
C VAL A 743 -10.69 32.01 -37.68
N ARG A 744 -11.79 31.26 -37.73
CA ARG A 744 -12.79 31.36 -38.83
C ARG A 744 -13.34 32.79 -38.97
N GLN A 745 -13.62 33.47 -37.85
CA GLN A 745 -14.12 34.85 -37.86
C GLN A 745 -13.05 35.88 -38.29
N ALA A 746 -11.76 35.59 -38.07
CA ALA A 746 -10.64 36.40 -38.54
C ALA A 746 -10.29 36.19 -40.02
N LEU A 747 -10.53 34.99 -40.56
CA LEU A 747 -10.25 34.61 -41.96
C LEU A 747 -11.33 35.08 -42.96
N GLY A 748 -12.57 35.27 -42.50
CA GLY A 748 -13.65 35.79 -43.35
C GLY A 748 -14.02 34.87 -44.52
N ASP A 749 -14.35 35.46 -45.68
CA ASP A 749 -14.85 34.72 -46.85
C ASP A 749 -13.88 33.66 -47.38
N ALA A 750 -12.56 33.81 -47.14
CA ALA A 750 -11.55 32.82 -47.50
C ALA A 750 -11.76 31.46 -46.82
N ALA A 751 -12.47 31.40 -45.69
CA ALA A 751 -12.79 30.17 -44.98
C ALA A 751 -14.06 29.44 -45.49
N THR A 752 -14.66 29.86 -46.62
CA THR A 752 -15.99 29.38 -47.06
C THR A 752 -15.97 28.35 -48.21
N GLN A 753 -14.81 28.00 -48.75
CA GLN A 753 -14.69 26.98 -49.80
C GLN A 753 -14.09 25.66 -49.26
N THR A 754 -14.97 24.66 -49.16
CA THR A 754 -14.75 23.20 -49.04
C THR A 754 -13.42 22.64 -48.49
N ASP A 755 -13.51 21.87 -47.39
CA ASP A 755 -12.45 21.15 -46.63
C ASP A 755 -11.58 20.11 -47.41
N ASN A 756 -11.27 20.26 -48.71
CA ASN A 756 -10.54 19.24 -49.49
C ASN A 756 -9.58 19.73 -50.60
N GLU A 757 -9.26 21.02 -50.72
CA GLU A 757 -8.21 21.50 -51.64
C GLU A 757 -7.15 22.33 -50.89
N ASP A 758 -5.86 22.02 -51.12
CA ASP A 758 -4.75 22.76 -50.53
C ASP A 758 -4.67 24.17 -51.14
N ILE A 759 -4.76 25.21 -50.30
CA ILE A 759 -4.64 26.60 -50.74
C ILE A 759 -3.19 26.87 -51.18
N ASP A 760 -2.99 27.22 -52.45
CA ASP A 760 -1.66 27.51 -52.97
C ASP A 760 -1.15 28.85 -52.41
N VAL A 761 -0.04 28.78 -51.68
CA VAL A 761 0.47 29.90 -50.86
C VAL A 761 1.02 31.04 -51.71
N ASP A 762 1.40 30.74 -52.96
CA ASP A 762 1.94 31.71 -53.91
C ASP A 762 0.88 32.68 -54.50
N GLU A 763 -0.43 32.50 -54.21
CA GLU A 763 -1.50 33.44 -54.63
C GLU A 763 -1.89 34.50 -53.56
N ILE A 764 -1.28 34.50 -52.37
CA ILE A 764 -1.57 35.49 -51.31
C ILE A 764 -0.61 36.68 -51.37
N ASP A 765 -1.14 37.88 -51.64
CA ASP A 765 -0.36 39.12 -51.67
C ASP A 765 0.26 39.46 -50.30
N GLU A 766 1.51 39.97 -50.27
CA GLU A 766 2.27 40.23 -49.03
C GLU A 766 1.53 41.12 -48.01
N GLU A 767 0.68 42.03 -48.48
CA GLU A 767 -0.05 42.98 -47.64
C GLU A 767 -1.31 42.36 -47.01
N GLU A 768 -1.94 41.37 -47.67
CA GLU A 768 -3.02 40.57 -47.08
C GLU A 768 -2.46 39.55 -46.08
N GLY A 769 -1.35 38.88 -46.41
CA GLY A 769 -0.66 37.97 -45.50
C GLY A 769 -0.25 38.62 -44.17
N LYS A 770 0.28 39.85 -44.20
CA LYS A 770 0.58 40.64 -42.99
C LYS A 770 -0.66 40.95 -42.16
N ARG A 771 -1.78 41.33 -42.80
CA ARG A 771 -3.04 41.64 -42.11
C ARG A 771 -3.63 40.39 -41.43
N LEU A 772 -3.42 39.22 -42.01
CA LEU A 772 -3.80 37.93 -41.42
C LEU A 772 -2.96 37.62 -40.16
N ASP A 773 -1.63 37.72 -40.25
CA ASP A 773 -0.71 37.45 -39.14
C ASP A 773 -0.90 38.41 -37.95
N GLU A 774 -1.10 39.70 -38.23
CA GLU A 774 -1.36 40.72 -37.20
C GLU A 774 -2.71 40.49 -36.48
N SER A 775 -3.73 40.03 -37.20
CA SER A 775 -5.04 39.63 -36.65
C SER A 775 -4.94 38.36 -35.78
N LEU A 776 -4.22 37.34 -36.24
CA LEU A 776 -3.95 36.11 -35.47
C LEU A 776 -3.14 36.41 -34.20
N ALA A 777 -2.10 37.25 -34.30
CA ALA A 777 -1.29 37.68 -33.16
C ALA A 777 -2.14 38.41 -32.10
N ALA A 778 -3.10 39.25 -32.50
CA ALA A 778 -4.04 39.90 -31.59
C ALA A 778 -4.94 38.89 -30.85
N ALA A 779 -5.48 37.89 -31.57
CA ALA A 779 -6.29 36.82 -30.99
C ALA A 779 -5.50 35.98 -29.96
N PHE A 780 -4.27 35.56 -30.30
CA PHE A 780 -3.41 34.81 -29.38
C PHE A 780 -2.98 35.63 -28.15
N LYS A 781 -2.76 36.94 -28.30
CA LYS A 781 -2.44 37.83 -27.16
C LYS A 781 -3.58 37.92 -26.15
N LEU A 782 -4.81 38.15 -26.63
CA LEU A 782 -6.03 38.18 -25.82
C LEU A 782 -6.23 36.89 -25.00
N LEU A 783 -5.91 35.73 -25.60
CA LEU A 783 -6.03 34.43 -24.94
C LEU A 783 -4.96 34.22 -23.85
N ARG A 784 -3.72 34.71 -24.07
CA ARG A 784 -2.59 34.56 -23.15
C ARG A 784 -2.73 35.39 -21.88
N GLU A 785 -3.19 36.64 -21.99
CA GLU A 785 -3.38 37.54 -20.85
C GLU A 785 -4.54 37.06 -19.95
N ASN A 786 -5.62 36.55 -20.53
CA ASN A 786 -6.74 35.98 -19.78
C ASN A 786 -6.38 34.67 -19.05
N ARG A 787 -5.62 33.75 -19.68
CA ARG A 787 -5.29 32.43 -19.09
C ARG A 787 -4.49 32.52 -17.78
N GLN A 788 -3.63 33.54 -17.60
CA GLN A 788 -2.69 33.58 -16.47
C GLN A 788 -3.19 34.35 -15.23
N VAL A 789 -4.10 35.32 -15.39
CA VAL A 789 -4.52 36.21 -14.27
C VAL A 789 -5.78 35.71 -13.57
N ARG A 790 -6.73 35.09 -14.29
CA ARG A 790 -7.99 34.60 -13.70
C ARG A 790 -7.83 33.27 -12.96
N SER A 791 -7.19 32.28 -13.58
CA SER A 791 -6.96 30.93 -13.01
C SER A 791 -6.35 31.00 -11.60
N LYS A 792 -5.09 31.43 -11.50
CA LYS A 792 -4.27 31.44 -10.27
C LYS A 792 -4.83 32.24 -9.09
N LYS A 793 -5.85 33.08 -9.30
CA LYS A 793 -6.53 33.84 -8.23
C LYS A 793 -7.86 33.20 -7.84
N GLN A 794 -8.61 32.66 -8.80
CA GLN A 794 -9.88 31.99 -8.56
C GLN A 794 -9.68 30.59 -7.94
N GLU A 795 -8.73 29.83 -8.47
CA GLU A 795 -8.25 28.52 -8.01
C GLU A 795 -7.95 28.48 -6.50
N LYS A 796 -7.13 29.42 -6.01
CA LYS A 796 -6.78 29.55 -4.58
C LYS A 796 -7.97 29.89 -3.69
N THR A 797 -8.96 30.61 -4.22
CA THR A 797 -10.20 30.90 -3.47
C THR A 797 -11.15 29.70 -3.42
N SER A 798 -11.21 28.88 -4.48
CA SER A 798 -11.94 27.61 -4.44
C SER A 798 -11.26 26.59 -3.52
N GLU A 799 -9.93 26.41 -3.58
CA GLU A 799 -9.17 25.57 -2.64
C GLU A 799 -9.46 25.93 -1.17
N ALA A 800 -9.41 27.22 -0.85
CA ALA A 800 -9.68 27.72 0.50
C ALA A 800 -11.12 27.39 0.96
N LEU A 801 -12.10 27.55 0.06
CA LEU A 801 -13.50 27.25 0.31
C LEU A 801 -13.76 25.75 0.45
N THR A 802 -13.16 24.92 -0.41
CA THR A 802 -13.18 23.45 -0.33
C THR A 802 -12.60 22.97 0.99
N HIS A 803 -11.42 23.47 1.38
CA HIS A 803 -10.84 23.14 2.68
C HIS A 803 -11.66 23.67 3.87
N PHE A 804 -12.39 24.78 3.75
CA PHE A 804 -13.32 25.24 4.78
C PHE A 804 -14.52 24.29 4.91
N ARG A 805 -15.16 23.91 3.80
CA ARG A 805 -16.26 22.93 3.78
C ARG A 805 -15.86 21.58 4.37
N ILE A 806 -14.64 21.11 4.14
CA ILE A 806 -14.11 19.88 4.79
C ILE A 806 -14.12 20.03 6.32
N ARG A 807 -13.61 21.15 6.87
CA ARG A 807 -13.60 21.41 8.32
C ARG A 807 -15.00 21.47 8.91
N VAL A 808 -15.96 22.03 8.17
CA VAL A 808 -17.38 22.13 8.56
C VAL A 808 -18.06 20.76 8.55
N ILE A 809 -17.74 19.89 7.58
CA ILE A 809 -18.18 18.48 7.60
C ILE A 809 -17.54 17.71 8.76
N ASP A 810 -16.30 18.01 9.14
CA ASP A 810 -15.68 17.39 10.31
C ASP A 810 -16.40 17.77 11.62
N LEU A 811 -17.02 18.96 11.72
CA LEU A 811 -17.97 19.28 12.81
C LEU A 811 -19.23 18.40 12.79
N LEU A 812 -19.87 18.24 11.63
CA LEU A 812 -21.03 17.34 11.50
C LEU A 812 -20.66 15.91 11.90
N ASN A 813 -19.48 15.43 11.47
CA ASN A 813 -18.93 14.15 11.89
C ASN A 813 -18.74 14.06 13.41
N ILE A 814 -18.33 15.11 14.12
CA ILE A 814 -18.25 15.11 15.59
C ILE A 814 -19.66 14.96 16.19
N TYR A 815 -20.63 15.78 15.77
CA TYR A 815 -22.00 15.77 16.29
C TYR A 815 -22.75 14.44 16.02
N LEU A 816 -22.56 13.83 14.85
CA LEU A 816 -23.07 12.48 14.56
C LEU A 816 -22.48 11.39 15.49
N GLY A 817 -21.43 11.71 16.26
CA GLY A 817 -20.88 10.86 17.32
C GLY A 817 -21.51 11.04 18.70
N THR A 818 -22.28 12.10 18.96
CA THR A 818 -22.75 12.48 20.31
C THR A 818 -24.22 12.15 20.59
N CYS A 819 -24.82 11.21 19.85
CA CYS A 819 -26.26 10.86 19.90
C CYS A 819 -27.17 12.06 19.54
N PRO A 820 -27.20 12.51 18.27
CA PRO A 820 -27.96 13.68 17.85
C PRO A 820 -29.49 13.50 17.97
N SER A 821 -30.23 14.61 17.95
CA SER A 821 -31.69 14.60 17.75
C SER A 821 -32.07 13.96 16.41
N MET A 822 -33.16 13.17 16.35
CA MET A 822 -33.57 12.51 15.12
C MET A 822 -33.98 13.51 14.02
N ALA A 823 -34.76 14.54 14.32
CA ALA A 823 -35.19 15.53 13.32
C ALA A 823 -33.99 16.21 12.66
N VAL A 824 -33.05 16.67 13.47
CA VAL A 824 -31.80 17.30 13.01
C VAL A 824 -30.97 16.36 12.14
N ALA A 825 -30.93 15.06 12.46
CA ALA A 825 -30.24 14.05 11.64
C ALA A 825 -30.95 13.75 10.30
N LEU A 826 -32.26 14.00 10.18
CA LEU A 826 -33.00 13.92 8.91
C LEU A 826 -32.71 15.13 8.03
N ASP A 827 -32.73 16.34 8.61
CA ASP A 827 -32.50 17.60 7.92
C ASP A 827 -31.10 17.69 7.28
N MET A 828 -30.10 17.04 7.86
CA MET A 828 -28.75 16.94 7.29
C MET A 828 -28.69 16.22 5.94
N ILE A 829 -29.64 15.32 5.65
CA ILE A 829 -29.53 14.39 4.51
C ILE A 829 -29.62 15.16 3.18
N VAL A 830 -30.66 15.97 2.97
CA VAL A 830 -30.88 16.64 1.67
C VAL A 830 -29.76 17.64 1.32
N PRO A 831 -29.24 18.49 2.24
CA PRO A 831 -28.05 19.31 2.02
C PRO A 831 -26.80 18.50 1.69
N LEU A 832 -26.52 17.40 2.40
CA LEU A 832 -25.35 16.56 2.11
C LEU A 832 -25.45 15.87 0.73
N PHE A 833 -26.63 15.43 0.29
CA PHE A 833 -26.82 14.95 -1.09
C PHE A 833 -26.73 16.06 -2.13
N ALA A 834 -27.11 17.30 -1.81
CA ALA A 834 -26.92 18.43 -2.71
C ALA A 834 -25.44 18.83 -2.84
N LEU A 835 -24.68 18.79 -1.74
CA LEU A 835 -23.23 19.00 -1.78
C LEU A 835 -22.51 17.84 -2.49
N LEU A 836 -22.93 16.59 -2.29
CA LEU A 836 -22.39 15.44 -3.03
C LEU A 836 -22.63 15.58 -4.55
N GLU A 837 -23.83 15.96 -4.97
CA GLU A 837 -24.15 16.22 -6.39
C GLU A 837 -23.27 17.34 -6.99
N PHE A 838 -22.83 18.32 -6.19
CA PHE A 838 -21.86 19.33 -6.62
C PHE A 838 -20.44 18.75 -6.70
N CYS A 839 -19.97 18.03 -5.68
CA CYS A 839 -18.61 17.50 -5.64
C CYS A 839 -18.33 16.37 -6.66
N ILE A 840 -19.38 15.83 -7.29
CA ILE A 840 -19.29 14.88 -8.40
C ILE A 840 -19.17 15.59 -9.76
N LYS A 841 -19.65 16.84 -9.87
CA LYS A 841 -19.63 17.64 -11.12
C LYS A 841 -18.38 18.50 -11.27
N ASP A 842 -17.60 18.67 -10.21
CA ASP A 842 -16.37 19.47 -10.18
C ASP A 842 -15.19 18.58 -9.75
N PRO A 843 -14.28 18.22 -10.68
CA PRO A 843 -13.11 17.39 -10.39
C PRO A 843 -12.23 17.91 -9.26
N HIS A 844 -12.14 19.23 -9.04
CA HIS A 844 -11.34 19.80 -7.96
C HIS A 844 -11.90 19.52 -6.55
N GLN A 845 -13.10 18.92 -6.45
CA GLN A 845 -13.77 18.61 -5.19
C GLN A 845 -13.62 17.14 -4.71
N GLN A 846 -12.81 16.28 -5.34
CA GLN A 846 -12.65 14.87 -4.86
C GLN A 846 -12.35 14.75 -3.34
N PRO A 847 -11.49 15.60 -2.72
CA PRO A 847 -11.25 15.53 -1.27
C PRO A 847 -12.48 15.85 -0.42
N LEU A 848 -13.40 16.68 -0.94
CA LEU A 848 -14.67 17.02 -0.31
C LEU A 848 -15.73 15.93 -0.55
N LYS A 849 -15.82 15.37 -1.75
CA LYS A 849 -16.68 14.22 -2.10
C LYS A 849 -16.49 13.05 -1.13
N HIS A 850 -15.24 12.61 -0.91
CA HIS A 850 -14.95 11.50 0.02
C HIS A 850 -15.36 11.83 1.47
N ARG A 851 -15.20 13.09 1.91
CA ARG A 851 -15.64 13.56 3.24
C ARG A 851 -17.16 13.58 3.38
N VAL A 852 -17.89 14.01 2.34
CA VAL A 852 -19.36 13.97 2.30
C VAL A 852 -19.88 12.52 2.36
N GLN A 853 -19.32 11.62 1.54
CA GLN A 853 -19.68 10.19 1.55
C GLN A 853 -19.42 9.55 2.92
N THR A 854 -18.26 9.84 3.54
CA THR A 854 -17.94 9.39 4.90
C THR A 854 -18.96 9.89 5.93
N CYS A 855 -19.39 11.16 5.82
CA CYS A 855 -20.39 11.76 6.70
C CYS A 855 -21.79 11.12 6.52
N LEU A 856 -22.21 10.87 5.28
CA LEU A 856 -23.47 10.18 4.96
C LEU A 856 -23.49 8.74 5.49
N LYS A 857 -22.37 8.02 5.37
CA LYS A 857 -22.19 6.66 5.90
C LYS A 857 -22.15 6.61 7.43
N LYS A 858 -21.63 7.66 8.07
CA LYS A 858 -21.72 7.83 9.53
C LYS A 858 -23.15 8.10 9.98
N LEU A 859 -23.89 8.92 9.24
CA LEU A 859 -25.30 9.24 9.49
C LEU A 859 -26.19 7.98 9.33
N SER A 860 -26.04 7.24 8.22
CA SER A 860 -26.84 6.05 7.88
C SER A 860 -26.73 4.88 8.89
N THR A 861 -25.66 4.89 9.70
CA THR A 861 -25.31 3.86 10.68
C THR A 861 -25.67 4.19 12.13
N ILE A 862 -26.24 5.38 12.39
CA ILE A 862 -26.76 5.77 13.71
C ILE A 862 -27.90 4.84 14.15
N LYS A 863 -27.93 4.53 15.46
CA LYS A 863 -28.90 3.62 16.13
C LYS A 863 -29.46 4.19 17.44
N LYS A 864 -29.05 5.39 17.81
CA LYS A 864 -29.40 6.08 19.05
C LYS A 864 -29.50 7.57 18.75
N PHE A 865 -30.62 8.15 19.15
CA PHE A 865 -30.89 9.58 19.08
C PHE A 865 -31.16 10.06 20.50
N GLU A 866 -30.98 11.35 20.75
CA GLU A 866 -31.39 11.98 22.01
C GLU A 866 -32.92 11.92 22.18
N ASP A 867 -33.64 12.29 21.11
CA ASP A 867 -35.09 12.36 21.06
C ASP A 867 -35.66 12.04 19.66
N THR A 868 -36.98 11.96 19.57
CA THR A 868 -37.74 11.79 18.32
C THR A 868 -38.84 12.85 18.16
N THR A 869 -38.68 14.02 18.78
CA THR A 869 -39.62 15.14 18.64
C THR A 869 -39.44 15.84 17.29
N GLY A 870 -40.50 16.46 16.78
CA GLY A 870 -40.49 17.10 15.45
C GLY A 870 -40.46 16.15 14.25
N VAL A 871 -40.41 14.83 14.45
CA VAL A 871 -40.42 13.83 13.35
C VAL A 871 -41.84 13.31 13.12
N ASP A 872 -42.36 13.51 11.91
CA ASP A 872 -43.65 12.97 11.47
C ASP A 872 -43.55 12.20 10.12
N ASP A 873 -44.67 11.61 9.69
CA ASP A 873 -44.78 10.85 8.43
C ASP A 873 -44.56 11.76 7.19
N ILE A 874 -44.91 13.04 7.30
CA ILE A 874 -44.76 14.03 6.22
C ILE A 874 -43.29 14.37 5.98
N LEU A 875 -42.53 14.68 7.04
CA LEU A 875 -41.09 14.94 6.98
C LEU A 875 -40.33 13.74 6.43
N LEU A 876 -40.56 12.54 7.00
CA LEU A 876 -39.89 11.31 6.56
C LEU A 876 -40.21 10.97 5.10
N THR A 877 -41.48 11.06 4.68
CA THR A 877 -41.88 10.83 3.30
C THR A 877 -41.30 11.88 2.36
N THR A 878 -41.22 13.15 2.78
CA THR A 878 -40.66 14.25 1.98
C THR A 878 -39.15 14.10 1.79
N VAL A 879 -38.40 13.80 2.85
CA VAL A 879 -36.96 13.54 2.77
C VAL A 879 -36.68 12.28 1.94
N LEU A 880 -37.44 11.19 2.13
CA LEU A 880 -37.28 9.97 1.34
C LEU A 880 -37.55 10.20 -0.16
N LYS A 881 -38.61 10.96 -0.48
CA LYS A 881 -38.92 11.36 -1.86
C LYS A 881 -37.77 12.19 -2.45
N ALA A 882 -37.32 13.23 -1.76
CA ALA A 882 -36.24 14.11 -2.24
C ALA A 882 -34.91 13.36 -2.46
N VAL A 883 -34.57 12.39 -1.59
CA VAL A 883 -33.36 11.56 -1.73
C VAL A 883 -33.47 10.59 -2.92
N ILE A 884 -34.65 10.02 -3.19
CA ILE A 884 -34.84 9.16 -4.37
C ILE A 884 -34.80 10.01 -5.66
N GLU A 885 -35.44 11.18 -5.68
CA GLU A 885 -35.42 12.12 -6.82
C GLU A 885 -34.02 12.64 -7.16
N LYS A 886 -33.05 12.61 -6.23
CA LYS A 886 -31.63 12.85 -6.53
C LYS A 886 -31.03 11.74 -7.41
N GLY A 887 -31.42 10.48 -7.21
CA GLY A 887 -30.97 9.32 -7.97
C GLY A 887 -31.55 9.22 -9.38
N GLU A 888 -32.60 9.98 -9.71
CA GLU A 888 -33.25 9.92 -11.03
C GLU A 888 -32.71 10.95 -12.05
N ARG A 889 -31.69 11.75 -11.68
CA ARG A 889 -31.23 12.93 -12.46
C ARG A 889 -30.33 12.61 -13.66
N SER A 890 -29.38 11.68 -13.50
CA SER A 890 -28.42 11.33 -14.56
C SER A 890 -27.71 10.02 -14.22
N THR A 891 -27.31 9.25 -15.25
CA THR A 891 -26.68 7.93 -15.11
C THR A 891 -25.35 7.95 -14.34
N LEU A 892 -24.39 8.80 -14.75
CA LEU A 892 -23.07 8.90 -14.13
C LEU A 892 -23.15 9.23 -12.62
N ILE A 893 -23.88 10.30 -12.28
CA ILE A 893 -24.08 10.69 -10.87
C ILE A 893 -24.81 9.60 -10.09
N CYS A 894 -25.77 8.88 -10.70
CA CYS A 894 -26.46 7.79 -10.01
C CYS A 894 -25.53 6.63 -9.67
N GLN A 895 -24.51 6.31 -10.47
CA GLN A 895 -23.54 5.25 -10.13
C GLN A 895 -22.85 5.59 -8.80
N GLU A 896 -22.22 6.76 -8.69
CA GLU A 896 -21.48 7.20 -7.49
C GLU A 896 -22.37 7.49 -6.27
N ILE A 897 -23.62 7.92 -6.49
CA ILE A 897 -24.57 8.19 -5.40
C ILE A 897 -25.32 6.92 -4.95
N SER A 898 -25.39 5.86 -5.77
CA SER A 898 -26.31 4.73 -5.55
C SER A 898 -26.18 4.01 -4.20
N GLU A 899 -24.95 3.79 -3.70
CA GLU A 899 -24.72 3.17 -2.40
C GLU A 899 -25.18 4.08 -1.25
N ASN A 900 -24.75 5.35 -1.28
CA ASN A 900 -25.12 6.36 -0.29
C ASN A 900 -26.65 6.56 -0.23
N LEU A 901 -27.30 6.59 -1.40
CA LEU A 901 -28.76 6.65 -1.55
C LEU A 901 -29.43 5.42 -0.96
N ALA A 902 -28.95 4.21 -1.28
CA ALA A 902 -29.49 2.98 -0.72
C ALA A 902 -29.32 2.93 0.81
N GLU A 903 -28.17 3.32 1.35
CA GLU A 903 -27.93 3.40 2.80
C GLU A 903 -28.85 4.40 3.50
N CYS A 904 -28.99 5.63 2.95
CA CYS A 904 -29.81 6.68 3.57
C CYS A 904 -31.32 6.38 3.46
N CYS A 905 -31.80 5.88 2.34
CA CYS A 905 -33.18 5.38 2.21
C CYS A 905 -33.45 4.22 3.20
N THR A 906 -32.48 3.32 3.37
CA THR A 906 -32.54 2.23 4.37
C THR A 906 -32.48 2.75 5.81
N PHE A 907 -31.86 3.90 6.06
CA PHE A 907 -31.84 4.59 7.35
C PHE A 907 -33.16 5.30 7.66
N LEU A 908 -33.80 5.94 6.67
CA LEU A 908 -35.12 6.58 6.83
C LEU A 908 -36.19 5.58 7.27
N VAL A 909 -36.20 4.36 6.68
CA VAL A 909 -37.10 3.27 7.12
C VAL A 909 -36.83 2.86 8.58
N LYS A 910 -35.57 2.81 9.04
CA LYS A 910 -35.24 2.54 10.46
C LYS A 910 -35.76 3.65 11.37
N CYS A 911 -35.64 4.92 10.97
CA CYS A 911 -36.12 6.07 11.75
C CYS A 911 -37.64 6.02 11.91
N MET A 912 -38.37 5.75 10.83
CA MET A 912 -39.83 5.50 10.83
C MET A 912 -40.20 4.36 11.81
N GLN A 913 -39.48 3.22 11.75
CA GLN A 913 -39.70 2.11 12.68
C GLN A 913 -39.41 2.48 14.13
N GLN A 914 -38.34 3.25 14.40
CA GLN A 914 -37.94 3.66 15.75
C GLN A 914 -38.88 4.72 16.36
N ALA A 915 -39.46 5.59 15.53
CA ALA A 915 -40.48 6.55 15.92
C ALA A 915 -41.90 5.96 16.01
N ASN A 916 -42.10 4.68 15.66
CA ASN A 916 -43.40 3.99 15.60
C ASN A 916 -44.43 4.66 14.68
N LEU A 917 -43.97 5.25 13.57
CA LEU A 917 -44.81 5.99 12.63
C LEU A 917 -45.53 5.09 11.61
N SER A 918 -46.54 5.65 10.94
CA SER A 918 -47.26 5.01 9.83
C SER A 918 -46.29 4.66 8.69
N SER A 919 -46.40 3.44 8.16
CA SER A 919 -45.57 2.99 7.03
C SER A 919 -46.24 3.15 5.66
N LYS A 920 -47.46 3.73 5.60
CA LYS A 920 -48.30 3.77 4.38
C LYS A 920 -47.67 4.58 3.24
N SER A 921 -47.33 5.84 3.50
CA SER A 921 -46.77 6.72 2.46
C SER A 921 -45.39 6.24 1.98
N VAL A 922 -44.60 5.64 2.89
CA VAL A 922 -43.32 5.01 2.59
C VAL A 922 -43.48 3.74 1.73
N ILE A 923 -44.40 2.82 2.06
CA ILE A 923 -44.62 1.61 1.25
C ILE A 923 -45.24 1.93 -0.11
N GLU A 924 -46.11 2.94 -0.21
CA GLU A 924 -46.66 3.43 -1.48
C GLU A 924 -45.55 4.01 -2.38
N LEU A 925 -44.64 4.81 -1.83
CA LEU A 925 -43.50 5.38 -2.56
C LEU A 925 -42.55 4.29 -3.08
N TYR A 926 -42.19 3.31 -2.24
CA TYR A 926 -41.39 2.16 -2.71
C TYR A 926 -42.13 1.30 -3.75
N THR A 927 -43.44 1.11 -3.60
CA THR A 927 -44.27 0.34 -4.55
C THR A 927 -44.31 1.04 -5.92
N LYS A 928 -44.49 2.37 -5.94
CA LYS A 928 -44.42 3.20 -7.15
C LYS A 928 -43.06 3.05 -7.84
N ASN A 929 -41.98 3.29 -7.10
CA ASN A 929 -40.63 3.34 -7.67
C ASN A 929 -40.13 1.95 -8.11
N LEU A 930 -40.51 0.88 -7.41
CA LEU A 930 -40.26 -0.50 -7.83
C LEU A 930 -41.07 -0.88 -9.09
N THR A 931 -42.30 -0.39 -9.22
CA THR A 931 -43.10 -0.54 -10.45
C THR A 931 -42.43 0.15 -11.64
N THR A 932 -41.94 1.38 -11.44
CA THR A 932 -41.18 2.14 -12.46
C THR A 932 -39.90 1.39 -12.85
N PHE A 933 -39.14 0.88 -11.88
CA PHE A 933 -37.93 0.09 -12.11
C PHE A 933 -38.18 -1.17 -12.95
N MET A 934 -39.26 -1.91 -12.65
CA MET A 934 -39.59 -3.14 -13.38
C MET A 934 -40.15 -2.89 -14.80
N LYS A 935 -40.95 -1.83 -14.99
CA LYS A 935 -41.65 -1.56 -16.26
C LYS A 935 -40.93 -0.59 -17.20
N LYS A 936 -40.29 0.47 -16.70
CA LYS A 936 -39.63 1.47 -17.54
C LYS A 936 -38.31 0.88 -18.07
N ARG A 937 -38.07 1.07 -19.38
CA ARG A 937 -36.82 0.66 -20.04
C ARG A 937 -35.62 1.41 -19.44
N ASP A 938 -35.80 2.70 -19.22
CA ASP A 938 -34.76 3.69 -18.92
C ASP A 938 -34.98 4.24 -17.50
N CYS A 939 -34.99 3.33 -16.52
CA CYS A 939 -35.00 3.66 -15.10
C CYS A 939 -33.57 3.68 -14.57
N ILE A 940 -33.13 4.86 -14.12
CA ILE A 940 -31.77 5.15 -13.65
C ILE A 940 -31.51 4.55 -12.25
N LEU A 941 -32.55 4.35 -11.44
CA LEU A 941 -32.42 3.82 -10.08
C LEU A 941 -31.74 2.44 -10.04
N SER A 942 -30.73 2.32 -9.19
CA SER A 942 -29.96 1.08 -8.99
C SER A 942 -30.75 0.00 -8.23
N LEU A 943 -30.48 -1.27 -8.58
CA LEU A 943 -30.99 -2.45 -7.86
C LEU A 943 -30.63 -2.45 -6.37
N ILE A 944 -29.53 -1.79 -5.99
CA ILE A 944 -28.99 -1.71 -4.63
C ILE A 944 -30.00 -1.08 -3.65
N LEU A 945 -30.81 -0.10 -4.11
CA LEU A 945 -31.86 0.54 -3.31
C LEU A 945 -32.87 -0.49 -2.80
N PHE A 946 -33.44 -1.31 -3.69
CA PHE A 946 -34.44 -2.30 -3.32
C PHE A 946 -33.82 -3.48 -2.54
N LYS A 947 -32.60 -3.88 -2.90
CA LYS A 947 -31.81 -4.91 -2.21
C LYS A 947 -31.58 -4.57 -0.74
N SER A 948 -31.24 -3.33 -0.43
CA SER A 948 -30.94 -2.89 0.95
C SER A 948 -32.19 -2.85 1.85
N VAL A 949 -33.34 -2.44 1.29
CA VAL A 949 -34.61 -2.37 2.03
C VAL A 949 -35.19 -3.75 2.32
N LEU A 950 -35.08 -4.71 1.39
CA LEU A 950 -35.53 -6.11 1.60
C LEU A 950 -34.66 -6.88 2.61
N GLN A 951 -33.45 -6.40 2.89
CA GLN A 951 -32.60 -6.90 3.98
C GLN A 951 -33.00 -6.36 5.37
N LEU A 952 -33.88 -5.35 5.45
CA LEU A 952 -34.40 -4.87 6.73
C LEU A 952 -35.42 -5.83 7.34
N CYS A 953 -35.51 -5.78 8.67
CA CYS A 953 -36.57 -6.41 9.45
C CYS A 953 -37.82 -5.50 9.44
N TRP A 954 -38.35 -5.23 8.25
CA TRP A 954 -39.52 -4.37 8.03
C TRP A 954 -40.66 -5.19 7.44
N GLU A 955 -41.78 -5.32 8.16
CA GLU A 955 -42.87 -6.21 7.77
C GLU A 955 -43.57 -5.81 6.46
N ASP A 956 -43.60 -4.53 6.12
CA ASP A 956 -44.26 -4.09 4.88
C ASP A 956 -43.50 -4.52 3.61
N ASN A 957 -42.27 -5.04 3.75
CA ASN A 957 -41.56 -5.74 2.67
C ASN A 957 -42.38 -6.91 2.07
N TRP A 958 -43.32 -7.51 2.81
CA TRP A 958 -44.23 -8.53 2.27
C TRP A 958 -45.16 -8.00 1.17
N GLN A 959 -45.46 -6.70 1.16
CA GLN A 959 -46.22 -6.05 0.09
C GLN A 959 -45.35 -5.87 -1.17
N LEU A 960 -44.11 -5.37 -1.03
CA LEU A 960 -43.14 -5.29 -2.13
C LEU A 960 -42.87 -6.68 -2.73
N ALA A 961 -42.73 -7.69 -1.88
CA ALA A 961 -42.49 -9.07 -2.28
C ALA A 961 -43.62 -9.64 -3.14
N LEU A 962 -44.88 -9.31 -2.87
CA LEU A 962 -46.00 -9.72 -3.73
C LEU A 962 -45.90 -9.07 -5.12
N LEU A 963 -45.48 -7.80 -5.20
CA LEU A 963 -45.23 -7.12 -6.48
C LEU A 963 -44.03 -7.73 -7.22
N LEU A 964 -42.97 -8.12 -6.52
CA LEU A 964 -41.84 -8.85 -7.11
C LEU A 964 -42.26 -10.21 -7.68
N VAL A 965 -43.10 -10.98 -6.98
CA VAL A 965 -43.62 -12.25 -7.50
C VAL A 965 -44.50 -12.04 -8.73
N ASN A 966 -45.35 -11.02 -8.76
CA ASN A 966 -46.08 -10.68 -9.99
C ASN A 966 -45.11 -10.32 -11.13
N SER A 967 -44.10 -9.50 -10.83
CA SER A 967 -43.17 -8.96 -11.83
C SER A 967 -42.16 -9.98 -12.37
N ALA A 968 -41.85 -11.04 -11.62
CA ALA A 968 -40.89 -12.06 -12.02
C ALA A 968 -41.42 -13.03 -13.10
N PHE A 969 -42.75 -13.18 -13.20
CA PHE A 969 -43.38 -14.15 -14.11
C PHE A 969 -44.31 -13.49 -15.15
N ASP A 970 -44.55 -12.18 -15.07
CA ASP A 970 -45.23 -11.40 -16.12
C ASP A 970 -44.48 -11.51 -17.47
N SER A 971 -45.19 -11.90 -18.53
CA SER A 971 -44.65 -12.00 -19.88
C SER A 971 -44.32 -10.63 -20.51
N ASN A 972 -44.96 -9.56 -20.02
CA ASN A 972 -44.75 -8.20 -20.53
C ASN A 972 -43.45 -7.55 -20.00
N ILE A 973 -42.80 -8.15 -19.00
CA ILE A 973 -41.61 -7.59 -18.35
C ILE A 973 -40.33 -8.20 -18.95
N ARG A 974 -39.36 -7.33 -19.29
CA ARG A 974 -38.05 -7.71 -19.82
C ARG A 974 -37.41 -8.81 -18.96
N TYR A 975 -36.90 -9.86 -19.60
CA TYR A 975 -36.38 -11.05 -18.93
C TYR A 975 -35.21 -10.76 -17.95
N PHE A 976 -34.42 -9.71 -18.21
CA PHE A 976 -33.42 -9.19 -17.28
C PHE A 976 -34.04 -8.64 -15.99
N ARG A 977 -35.11 -7.83 -16.08
CA ARG A 977 -35.87 -7.33 -14.91
C ARG A 977 -36.56 -8.47 -14.16
N ARG A 978 -37.11 -9.47 -14.88
CA ARG A 978 -37.64 -10.71 -14.27
C ARG A 978 -36.59 -11.45 -13.45
N SER A 979 -35.35 -11.51 -13.95
CA SER A 979 -34.20 -12.09 -13.22
C SER A 979 -33.83 -11.29 -11.98
N GLN A 980 -33.79 -9.96 -12.08
CA GLN A 980 -33.59 -9.07 -10.92
C GLN A 980 -34.71 -9.21 -9.87
N ALA A 981 -35.95 -9.42 -10.29
CA ALA A 981 -37.07 -9.68 -9.37
C ALA A 981 -36.89 -10.99 -8.58
N LEU A 982 -36.39 -12.06 -9.22
CA LEU A 982 -36.02 -13.29 -8.50
C LEU A 982 -34.83 -13.08 -7.55
N GLU A 983 -33.81 -12.28 -7.92
CA GLU A 983 -32.68 -11.97 -7.03
C GLU A 983 -33.16 -11.24 -5.76
N LEU A 984 -34.03 -10.24 -5.90
CA LEU A 984 -34.63 -9.51 -4.78
C LEU A 984 -35.47 -10.42 -3.87
N LEU A 985 -36.18 -11.41 -4.44
CA LEU A 985 -36.89 -12.43 -3.66
C LEU A 985 -35.92 -13.40 -2.95
N VAL A 986 -34.79 -13.77 -3.57
CA VAL A 986 -33.73 -14.57 -2.91
C VAL A 986 -33.14 -13.82 -1.72
N ILE A 987 -32.96 -12.51 -1.84
CA ILE A 987 -32.48 -11.63 -0.75
C ILE A 987 -33.48 -11.63 0.41
N LEU A 988 -34.78 -11.43 0.12
CA LEU A 988 -35.84 -11.48 1.13
C LEU A 988 -35.89 -12.83 1.86
N TYR A 989 -35.88 -13.95 1.13
CA TYR A 989 -35.95 -15.30 1.71
C TYR A 989 -34.65 -15.78 2.37
N ARG A 990 -33.58 -14.97 2.37
CA ARG A 990 -32.38 -15.15 3.22
C ARG A 990 -32.44 -14.31 4.50
N ASN A 991 -33.45 -13.46 4.67
CA ASN A 991 -33.63 -12.61 5.84
C ASN A 991 -34.34 -13.36 6.97
N ASN A 992 -33.61 -14.30 7.61
CA ASN A 992 -34.13 -15.17 8.67
C ASN A 992 -34.73 -14.41 9.87
N ARG A 993 -34.42 -13.12 10.05
CA ARG A 993 -35.04 -12.28 11.09
C ARG A 993 -36.48 -11.92 10.72
N LEU A 994 -36.70 -11.43 9.49
CA LEU A 994 -38.04 -11.12 8.97
C LEU A 994 -38.93 -12.36 8.84
N LEU A 995 -38.35 -13.51 8.48
CA LEU A 995 -39.07 -14.79 8.35
C LEU A 995 -39.59 -15.37 9.68
N ASN A 996 -39.00 -14.96 10.81
CA ASN A 996 -39.27 -15.46 12.16
C ASN A 996 -40.09 -14.48 13.02
N MET A 997 -40.64 -13.40 12.44
CA MET A 997 -41.54 -12.48 13.16
C MET A 997 -43.01 -12.94 12.99
N ASP A 998 -43.86 -12.66 13.98
CA ASP A 998 -45.31 -12.88 13.89
C ASP A 998 -45.93 -11.79 13.01
N THR A 999 -46.01 -12.03 11.69
CA THR A 999 -46.31 -10.96 10.73
C THR A 999 -47.79 -10.59 10.68
N LYS A 1000 -48.06 -9.28 10.65
CA LYS A 1000 -49.40 -8.71 10.29
C LYS A 1000 -49.84 -9.03 8.84
N TYR A 1001 -49.00 -9.76 8.09
CA TYR A 1001 -49.15 -10.09 6.67
C TYR A 1001 -49.08 -11.61 6.40
N ALA A 1002 -49.43 -12.45 7.37
CA ALA A 1002 -49.48 -13.91 7.19
C ALA A 1002 -50.28 -14.32 5.93
N ASP A 1003 -51.46 -13.74 5.70
CA ASP A 1003 -52.29 -14.01 4.51
C ASP A 1003 -51.62 -13.58 3.19
N VAL A 1004 -50.92 -12.44 3.21
CA VAL A 1004 -50.16 -11.94 2.03
C VAL A 1004 -49.01 -12.88 1.73
N ARG A 1005 -48.33 -13.39 2.76
CA ARG A 1005 -47.26 -14.38 2.63
C ARG A 1005 -47.79 -15.74 2.13
N ILE A 1006 -48.92 -16.22 2.64
CA ILE A 1006 -49.58 -17.45 2.13
C ILE A 1006 -49.95 -17.29 0.65
N LYS A 1007 -50.55 -16.15 0.28
CA LYS A 1007 -50.89 -15.81 -1.12
C LYS A 1007 -49.65 -15.79 -2.01
N LEU A 1008 -48.59 -15.12 -1.57
CA LEU A 1008 -47.31 -15.01 -2.27
C LEU A 1008 -46.66 -16.37 -2.49
N GLU A 1009 -46.53 -17.19 -1.43
CA GLU A 1009 -45.96 -18.54 -1.50
C GLU A 1009 -46.80 -19.47 -2.40
N THR A 1010 -48.14 -19.35 -2.36
CA THR A 1010 -49.04 -20.09 -3.25
C THR A 1010 -48.89 -19.68 -4.72
N MET A 1011 -48.61 -18.40 -4.99
CA MET A 1011 -48.34 -17.90 -6.35
C MET A 1011 -46.96 -18.34 -6.84
N LEU A 1012 -45.92 -18.30 -6.01
CA LEU A 1012 -44.61 -18.88 -6.34
C LEU A 1012 -44.72 -20.38 -6.66
N TYR A 1013 -45.47 -21.14 -5.87
CA TYR A 1013 -45.72 -22.57 -6.11
C TYR A 1013 -46.34 -22.84 -7.48
N LYS A 1014 -47.43 -22.11 -7.83
CA LYS A 1014 -48.11 -22.23 -9.14
C LYS A 1014 -47.19 -21.84 -10.29
N ASN A 1015 -46.63 -20.62 -10.25
CA ASN A 1015 -45.82 -20.09 -11.33
C ASN A 1015 -44.54 -20.92 -11.57
N THR A 1016 -43.99 -21.56 -10.53
CA THR A 1016 -42.89 -22.53 -10.65
C THR A 1016 -43.32 -23.76 -11.44
N ILE A 1017 -44.48 -24.34 -11.11
CA ILE A 1017 -45.00 -25.53 -11.79
C ILE A 1017 -45.33 -25.22 -13.26
N ASP A 1018 -45.98 -24.09 -13.52
CA ASP A 1018 -46.41 -23.74 -14.88
C ASP A 1018 -45.22 -23.42 -15.79
N MET A 1019 -44.17 -22.77 -15.28
CA MET A 1019 -42.89 -22.64 -16.00
C MET A 1019 -42.19 -23.99 -16.22
N CYS A 1020 -42.22 -24.91 -15.24
CA CYS A 1020 -41.62 -26.24 -15.41
C CYS A 1020 -42.35 -27.06 -16.49
N LYS A 1021 -43.66 -26.87 -16.67
CA LYS A 1021 -44.42 -27.42 -17.82
C LYS A 1021 -44.01 -26.76 -19.12
N GLU A 1022 -44.03 -25.42 -19.20
CA GLU A 1022 -43.61 -24.64 -20.38
C GLU A 1022 -42.23 -25.08 -20.91
N LEU A 1023 -41.28 -25.35 -19.99
CA LEU A 1023 -39.93 -25.85 -20.26
C LEU A 1023 -39.83 -27.34 -20.65
N CYS A 1024 -40.89 -28.12 -20.47
CA CYS A 1024 -41.02 -29.50 -20.96
C CYS A 1024 -41.80 -29.54 -22.29
N ASP A 1025 -42.92 -28.83 -22.36
CA ASP A 1025 -43.84 -28.76 -23.49
C ASP A 1025 -43.15 -28.13 -24.72
N SER A 1026 -42.17 -27.23 -24.51
CA SER A 1026 -41.29 -26.69 -25.57
C SER A 1026 -40.45 -27.75 -26.32
N HIS A 1027 -40.46 -29.00 -25.87
CA HIS A 1027 -39.82 -30.15 -26.53
C HIS A 1027 -40.80 -31.21 -27.05
N VAL A 1028 -42.13 -31.02 -26.89
CA VAL A 1028 -43.14 -32.04 -27.22
C VAL A 1028 -44.22 -31.50 -28.16
N CYS A 1029 -44.00 -31.69 -29.46
CA CYS A 1029 -45.07 -31.81 -30.45
C CYS A 1029 -44.89 -33.10 -31.25
N ASP A 1030 -46.00 -33.80 -31.49
CA ASP A 1030 -46.01 -35.05 -32.27
C ASP A 1030 -45.62 -34.82 -33.74
N ASN A 1031 -45.28 -35.92 -34.42
CA ASN A 1031 -44.92 -36.00 -35.85
C ASN A 1031 -43.53 -35.49 -36.26
N GLY A 1032 -42.51 -35.73 -35.43
CA GLY A 1032 -41.20 -36.18 -35.94
C GLY A 1032 -40.34 -35.19 -36.74
N GLN A 1033 -40.66 -33.90 -36.76
CA GLN A 1033 -39.80 -32.86 -37.33
C GLN A 1033 -39.30 -31.90 -36.23
N PHE A 1034 -37.99 -31.89 -36.01
CA PHE A 1034 -37.34 -30.96 -35.08
C PHE A 1034 -37.36 -29.53 -35.65
N ILE A 1035 -38.40 -28.77 -35.34
CA ILE A 1035 -38.33 -27.30 -35.43
C ILE A 1035 -37.46 -26.82 -34.27
N SER A 1036 -36.23 -26.43 -34.57
CA SER A 1036 -35.33 -25.78 -33.64
C SER A 1036 -36.01 -24.54 -33.03
N TYR A 1037 -35.96 -24.41 -31.71
CA TYR A 1037 -36.25 -23.15 -31.04
C TYR A 1037 -35.16 -22.15 -31.44
N ASN A 1038 -35.39 -21.39 -32.51
CA ASN A 1038 -34.46 -20.40 -33.09
C ASN A 1038 -34.34 -19.11 -32.24
N GLY A 1039 -34.48 -19.25 -30.91
CA GLY A 1039 -34.01 -18.25 -29.97
C GLY A 1039 -32.48 -18.19 -29.99
N SER A 1040 -31.95 -16.96 -30.02
CA SER A 1040 -30.51 -16.69 -30.08
C SER A 1040 -29.75 -17.31 -28.89
N PRO A 1041 -28.43 -17.56 -29.01
CA PRO A 1041 -27.64 -18.07 -27.88
C PRO A 1041 -27.75 -17.17 -26.63
N VAL A 1042 -27.94 -15.86 -26.82
CA VAL A 1042 -28.22 -14.89 -25.75
C VAL A 1042 -29.51 -15.25 -25.01
N GLN A 1043 -30.63 -15.47 -25.71
CA GLN A 1043 -31.90 -15.85 -25.08
C GLN A 1043 -31.78 -17.16 -24.27
N LYS A 1044 -31.00 -18.14 -24.77
CA LYS A 1044 -30.76 -19.41 -24.07
C LYS A 1044 -29.89 -19.23 -22.81
N LYS A 1045 -28.82 -18.42 -22.88
CA LYS A 1045 -27.98 -18.04 -21.71
C LYS A 1045 -28.80 -17.29 -20.65
N VAL A 1046 -29.67 -16.38 -21.09
CA VAL A 1046 -30.57 -15.58 -20.25
C VAL A 1046 -31.65 -16.44 -19.56
N LEU A 1047 -32.30 -17.35 -20.29
CA LEU A 1047 -33.26 -18.34 -19.76
C LEU A 1047 -32.62 -19.20 -18.66
N GLN A 1048 -31.41 -19.74 -18.90
CA GLN A 1048 -30.70 -20.55 -17.91
C GLN A 1048 -30.34 -19.78 -16.63
N LYS A 1049 -29.99 -18.49 -16.72
CA LYS A 1049 -29.68 -17.65 -15.55
C LYS A 1049 -30.91 -17.46 -14.65
N PHE A 1050 -32.09 -17.24 -15.22
CA PHE A 1050 -33.35 -17.11 -14.48
C PHE A 1050 -33.79 -18.42 -13.83
N VAL A 1051 -33.70 -19.57 -14.53
CA VAL A 1051 -33.99 -20.88 -13.93
C VAL A 1051 -33.01 -21.21 -12.79
N GLY A 1052 -31.73 -20.82 -12.91
CA GLY A 1052 -30.75 -20.93 -11.82
C GLY A 1052 -31.09 -20.07 -10.60
N LEU A 1053 -31.57 -18.84 -10.81
CA LEU A 1053 -32.08 -17.97 -9.75
C LEU A 1053 -33.37 -18.52 -9.12
N LEU A 1054 -34.28 -19.10 -9.91
CA LEU A 1054 -35.51 -19.74 -9.41
C LEU A 1054 -35.18 -20.93 -8.51
N LEU A 1055 -34.29 -21.83 -8.93
CA LEU A 1055 -33.84 -22.94 -8.09
C LEU A 1055 -33.15 -22.46 -6.80
N THR A 1056 -32.45 -21.31 -6.86
CA THR A 1056 -31.83 -20.67 -5.69
C THR A 1056 -32.88 -20.03 -4.76
N LEU A 1057 -33.98 -19.50 -5.30
CA LEU A 1057 -35.13 -19.00 -4.53
C LEU A 1057 -35.85 -20.16 -3.84
N LEU A 1058 -36.17 -21.22 -4.57
CA LEU A 1058 -36.84 -22.41 -4.02
C LEU A 1058 -36.00 -23.08 -2.91
N LEU A 1059 -34.66 -23.10 -3.06
CA LEU A 1059 -33.73 -23.57 -2.03
C LEU A 1059 -33.84 -22.74 -0.73
N ALA A 1060 -33.95 -21.41 -0.85
CA ALA A 1060 -34.12 -20.52 0.30
C ALA A 1060 -35.52 -20.71 0.93
N VAL A 1061 -36.58 -20.63 0.13
CA VAL A 1061 -37.97 -20.81 0.57
C VAL A 1061 -38.14 -22.13 1.32
N HIS A 1062 -37.64 -23.25 0.79
CA HIS A 1062 -37.78 -24.58 1.41
C HIS A 1062 -37.30 -24.63 2.87
N THR A 1063 -36.34 -23.81 3.29
CA THR A 1063 -35.86 -23.78 4.68
C THR A 1063 -36.86 -23.20 5.69
N HIS A 1064 -37.78 -22.34 5.24
CA HIS A 1064 -38.70 -21.58 6.09
C HIS A 1064 -40.14 -21.52 5.53
N HIS A 1065 -40.49 -22.41 4.59
CA HIS A 1065 -41.76 -22.40 3.85
C HIS A 1065 -42.99 -22.59 4.74
N LEU A 1066 -44.14 -22.08 4.30
CA LEU A 1066 -45.43 -22.35 4.93
C LEU A 1066 -46.01 -23.68 4.40
N PRO A 1067 -46.23 -24.71 5.24
CA PRO A 1067 -46.70 -26.03 4.78
C PRO A 1067 -48.09 -26.01 4.11
N GLN A 1068 -48.86 -24.94 4.30
CA GLN A 1068 -50.18 -24.72 3.69
C GLN A 1068 -50.11 -24.29 2.22
N ALA A 1069 -48.95 -23.78 1.76
CA ALA A 1069 -48.80 -23.17 0.43
C ALA A 1069 -48.02 -24.04 -0.58
N TRP A 1070 -47.27 -25.06 -0.11
CA TRP A 1070 -46.33 -25.83 -0.94
C TRP A 1070 -46.62 -27.34 -0.93
N ASN A 1071 -46.75 -27.94 -2.12
CA ASN A 1071 -46.65 -29.39 -2.28
C ASN A 1071 -45.32 -29.76 -2.96
N TRP A 1072 -44.29 -29.99 -2.13
CA TRP A 1072 -42.94 -30.31 -2.60
C TRP A 1072 -42.83 -31.63 -3.38
N GLN A 1073 -43.78 -32.56 -3.26
CA GLN A 1073 -43.77 -33.80 -4.08
C GLN A 1073 -44.10 -33.50 -5.54
N ILE A 1074 -45.03 -32.58 -5.81
CA ILE A 1074 -45.37 -32.16 -7.18
C ILE A 1074 -44.21 -31.38 -7.81
N ILE A 1075 -43.53 -30.52 -7.04
CA ILE A 1075 -42.29 -29.85 -7.50
C ILE A 1075 -41.17 -30.86 -7.75
N LYS A 1076 -41.06 -31.90 -6.92
CA LYS A 1076 -40.07 -32.97 -7.09
C LYS A 1076 -40.28 -33.76 -8.38
N THR A 1077 -41.53 -34.09 -8.74
CA THR A 1077 -41.80 -34.78 -10.01
C THR A 1077 -41.59 -33.87 -11.22
N THR A 1078 -42.08 -32.62 -11.21
CA THR A 1078 -41.88 -31.71 -12.36
C THR A 1078 -40.42 -31.33 -12.60
N LEU A 1079 -39.59 -31.24 -11.54
CA LEU A 1079 -38.15 -31.00 -11.66
C LEU A 1079 -37.33 -32.23 -12.03
N ILE A 1080 -37.89 -33.45 -11.90
CA ILE A 1080 -37.28 -34.65 -12.48
C ILE A 1080 -37.55 -34.67 -13.98
N THR A 1081 -38.80 -34.51 -14.42
CA THR A 1081 -39.13 -34.49 -15.86
C THR A 1081 -38.45 -33.34 -16.62
N MET A 1082 -38.36 -32.15 -16.02
CA MET A 1082 -37.61 -31.02 -16.59
C MET A 1082 -36.11 -31.33 -16.76
N TYR A 1083 -35.51 -32.07 -15.83
CA TYR A 1083 -34.08 -32.42 -15.89
C TYR A 1083 -33.79 -33.58 -16.85
N GLU A 1084 -34.71 -34.56 -16.95
CA GLU A 1084 -34.60 -35.69 -17.88
C GLU A 1084 -34.80 -35.27 -19.34
N ASN A 1085 -35.63 -34.26 -19.61
CA ASN A 1085 -35.93 -33.79 -20.96
C ASN A 1085 -34.93 -32.76 -21.53
N GLN A 1086 -34.05 -32.15 -20.73
CA GLN A 1086 -33.16 -31.06 -21.18
C GLN A 1086 -31.67 -31.48 -21.21
N SER A 1087 -31.13 -31.68 -22.42
CA SER A 1087 -29.78 -32.22 -22.63
C SER A 1087 -28.62 -31.22 -22.44
N ILE A 1088 -28.87 -29.91 -22.40
CA ILE A 1088 -27.82 -28.87 -22.40
C ILE A 1088 -28.02 -27.81 -21.29
N PHE A 1089 -27.79 -28.19 -20.03
CA PHE A 1089 -27.63 -27.23 -18.92
C PHE A 1089 -26.17 -26.74 -18.76
N SER A 1090 -25.99 -25.46 -18.42
CA SER A 1090 -24.71 -24.91 -17.96
C SER A 1090 -24.19 -25.58 -16.67
N THR A 1091 -22.90 -25.45 -16.40
CA THR A 1091 -22.24 -26.01 -15.21
C THR A 1091 -22.82 -25.44 -13.92
N GLU A 1092 -23.13 -24.14 -13.91
CA GLU A 1092 -23.77 -23.44 -12.79
C GLU A 1092 -25.17 -23.96 -12.51
N LEU A 1093 -26.01 -24.10 -13.55
CA LEU A 1093 -27.37 -24.57 -13.44
C LEU A 1093 -27.42 -26.04 -12.96
N LYS A 1094 -26.51 -26.89 -13.47
CA LYS A 1094 -26.26 -28.24 -12.93
C LYS A 1094 -25.89 -28.22 -11.45
N ASN A 1095 -25.10 -27.24 -11.00
CA ASN A 1095 -24.68 -27.12 -9.59
C ASN A 1095 -25.80 -26.57 -8.69
N ALA A 1096 -26.60 -25.61 -9.15
CA ALA A 1096 -27.80 -25.13 -8.46
C ALA A 1096 -28.84 -26.24 -8.30
N TYR A 1097 -29.12 -26.98 -9.39
CA TYR A 1097 -29.99 -28.15 -9.38
C TYR A 1097 -29.49 -29.22 -8.39
N LYS A 1098 -28.22 -29.61 -8.44
CA LYS A 1098 -27.64 -30.60 -7.51
C LYS A 1098 -27.75 -30.18 -6.03
N LYS A 1099 -27.54 -28.89 -5.71
CA LYS A 1099 -27.72 -28.37 -4.35
C LYS A 1099 -29.18 -28.53 -3.87
N PHE A 1100 -30.14 -28.16 -4.72
CA PHE A 1100 -31.58 -28.24 -4.40
C PHE A 1100 -32.11 -29.68 -4.36
N ALA A 1101 -31.76 -30.49 -5.36
CA ALA A 1101 -32.11 -31.91 -5.46
C ALA A 1101 -31.64 -32.71 -4.23
N LYS A 1102 -30.44 -32.41 -3.71
CA LYS A 1102 -29.92 -33.01 -2.47
C LYS A 1102 -30.75 -32.65 -1.23
N GLN A 1103 -31.29 -31.43 -1.17
CA GLN A 1103 -32.09 -30.95 -0.03
C GLN A 1103 -33.54 -31.49 -0.04
N ILE A 1104 -34.09 -31.78 -1.23
CA ILE A 1104 -35.42 -32.42 -1.43
C ILE A 1104 -35.32 -33.97 -1.53
N GLY A 1105 -34.12 -34.52 -1.41
CA GLY A 1105 -33.88 -35.98 -1.37
C GLY A 1105 -34.21 -36.68 -2.68
N ILE A 1106 -33.82 -36.10 -3.83
CA ILE A 1106 -33.78 -36.81 -5.11
C ILE A 1106 -32.53 -37.71 -5.10
N SER A 1107 -32.69 -39.02 -5.38
CA SER A 1107 -31.56 -39.94 -5.53
C SER A 1107 -31.04 -39.93 -6.97
N PHE A 1108 -29.72 -39.88 -7.15
CA PHE A 1108 -29.07 -39.91 -8.46
C PHE A 1108 -28.63 -41.34 -8.84
N ASP A 1109 -29.59 -42.24 -9.03
CA ASP A 1109 -29.35 -43.60 -9.57
C ASP A 1109 -29.64 -43.66 -11.07
N VAL A 1110 -28.64 -43.30 -11.89
CA VAL A 1110 -28.68 -43.51 -13.35
C VAL A 1110 -27.80 -44.70 -13.73
N LYS A 1111 -28.41 -45.74 -14.29
CA LYS A 1111 -27.80 -47.06 -14.52
C LYS A 1111 -26.78 -47.04 -15.64
N SER A 1112 -25.51 -47.31 -15.35
CA SER A 1112 -24.49 -47.59 -16.37
C SER A 1112 -24.48 -49.07 -16.79
N THR A 1113 -25.43 -49.48 -17.64
CA THR A 1113 -25.44 -50.86 -18.20
C THR A 1113 -24.31 -51.05 -19.21
N LYS A 1114 -23.30 -51.85 -18.86
CA LYS A 1114 -22.27 -52.36 -19.79
C LYS A 1114 -22.67 -53.72 -20.36
N HIS A 1115 -22.63 -53.87 -21.68
CA HIS A 1115 -22.36 -55.12 -22.42
C HIS A 1115 -22.20 -54.78 -23.92
N ASN A 1116 -21.44 -55.52 -24.74
CA ASN A 1116 -20.17 -56.20 -24.49
C ASN A 1116 -19.47 -56.47 -25.85
N ASN A 1117 -18.18 -56.79 -25.84
CA ASN A 1117 -17.38 -57.02 -27.06
C ASN A 1117 -17.85 -58.24 -27.88
N GLN A 1118 -17.65 -58.18 -29.20
CA GLN A 1118 -17.14 -59.32 -29.96
C GLN A 1118 -16.26 -58.88 -31.14
N LEU A 1119 -15.50 -59.83 -31.70
CA LEU A 1119 -14.32 -59.62 -32.55
C LEU A 1119 -14.32 -60.63 -33.71
N ASN A 1120 -13.43 -60.42 -34.70
CA ASN A 1120 -13.23 -61.21 -35.93
C ASN A 1120 -14.28 -60.96 -37.04
N GLY A 1121 -13.96 -60.76 -38.33
CA GLY A 1121 -12.68 -60.41 -38.98
C GLY A 1121 -12.17 -61.40 -40.05
N SER A 1122 -11.89 -60.91 -41.27
CA SER A 1122 -11.02 -61.60 -42.26
C SER A 1122 -10.48 -60.66 -43.37
N THR A 1123 -9.23 -60.93 -43.79
CA THR A 1123 -8.65 -60.77 -45.16
C THR A 1123 -8.82 -59.48 -45.97
N ASP A 1124 -7.71 -58.76 -46.12
CA ASP A 1124 -7.05 -58.30 -47.37
C ASP A 1124 -7.85 -57.69 -48.54
N ILE A 1125 -7.46 -56.49 -49.00
CA ILE A 1125 -6.74 -56.26 -50.29
C ILE A 1125 -6.39 -54.76 -50.53
N ALA A 1126 -5.13 -54.52 -50.90
CA ALA A 1126 -4.57 -53.47 -51.78
C ALA A 1126 -4.81 -51.94 -51.62
N LEU A 1127 -3.66 -51.23 -51.54
CA LEU A 1127 -3.23 -50.06 -52.37
C LEU A 1127 -3.79 -48.63 -52.17
N GLN A 1128 -2.83 -47.69 -52.25
CA GLN A 1128 -2.84 -46.34 -52.86
C GLN A 1128 -3.81 -45.27 -52.29
N SER A 1129 -3.40 -44.07 -51.88
CA SER A 1129 -2.47 -43.04 -52.42
C SER A 1129 -3.02 -42.19 -53.57
N ASN A 1130 -3.15 -40.88 -53.32
CA ASN A 1130 -3.69 -39.83 -54.22
C ASN A 1130 -5.18 -40.02 -54.59
N GLY A 1131 -6.01 -38.98 -54.73
CA GLY A 1131 -5.78 -37.53 -54.61
C GLY A 1131 -6.77 -36.76 -55.51
N LYS A 1132 -6.80 -35.42 -55.41
CA LYS A 1132 -7.20 -34.39 -56.40
C LYS A 1132 -7.25 -33.04 -55.65
N GLN A 1133 -6.67 -31.92 -56.05
CA GLN A 1133 -6.28 -31.33 -57.35
C GLN A 1133 -7.40 -30.87 -58.28
N SER A 1134 -7.68 -29.56 -58.21
CA SER A 1134 -7.68 -28.63 -59.35
C SER A 1134 -7.39 -27.22 -58.79
N ASN A 1135 -6.35 -26.45 -59.16
CA ASN A 1135 -5.87 -25.97 -60.48
C ASN A 1135 -6.80 -24.94 -61.15
N VAL A 1136 -6.32 -23.89 -61.85
CA VAL A 1136 -5.07 -23.07 -61.76
C VAL A 1136 -5.16 -21.91 -62.77
N THR A 1137 -4.61 -20.73 -62.45
CA THR A 1137 -4.14 -19.68 -63.39
C THR A 1137 -3.31 -18.65 -62.57
N SER A 1138 -1.98 -18.56 -62.72
CA SER A 1138 -1.21 -17.71 -63.68
C SER A 1138 -1.18 -16.21 -63.32
N GLN A 1139 -0.08 -15.43 -63.41
CA GLN A 1139 1.14 -15.60 -64.21
C GLN A 1139 2.29 -14.65 -63.77
N ASN A 1140 3.58 -15.04 -63.96
CA ASN A 1140 4.83 -14.21 -64.10
C ASN A 1140 5.23 -13.14 -63.03
N GLY A 1141 6.51 -12.74 -62.84
CA GLY A 1141 7.79 -13.33 -63.29
C GLY A 1141 9.05 -12.42 -63.22
N LYS A 1142 10.21 -12.99 -62.83
CA LYS A 1142 11.63 -12.71 -63.22
C LYS A 1142 12.41 -11.36 -62.92
N ILE A 1143 13.48 -11.51 -62.12
CA ILE A 1143 14.95 -11.24 -62.41
C ILE A 1143 15.54 -9.79 -62.44
N SER A 1144 16.84 -9.69 -62.10
CA SER A 1144 17.89 -8.65 -62.39
C SER A 1144 17.88 -7.29 -61.65
N ASP A 1145 19.01 -6.55 -61.49
CA ASP A 1145 20.45 -6.88 -61.28
C ASP A 1145 21.27 -5.60 -60.93
N SER A 1146 22.43 -5.73 -60.25
CA SER A 1146 23.53 -4.71 -60.13
C SER A 1146 23.18 -3.33 -59.52
N GLU A 1147 24.08 -2.42 -59.13
CA GLU A 1147 25.57 -2.29 -59.10
C GLU A 1147 25.98 -1.74 -57.69
N GLY A 1148 27.16 -1.21 -57.32
CA GLY A 1148 28.42 -0.92 -58.03
C GLY A 1148 29.40 -0.04 -57.19
N GLY A 1149 30.53 0.36 -57.79
CA GLY A 1149 31.32 1.55 -57.40
C GLY A 1149 32.42 1.45 -56.31
N GLU A 1150 33.63 1.92 -56.62
CA GLU A 1150 34.78 2.04 -55.69
C GLU A 1150 35.05 3.50 -55.25
N ILE A 1151 35.90 3.69 -54.21
CA ILE A 1151 37.05 4.63 -54.23
C ILE A 1151 37.96 4.36 -53.00
N ALA A 1152 39.27 4.58 -53.16
CA ALA A 1152 40.28 4.21 -52.16
C ALA A 1152 41.21 5.36 -51.73
N HIS A 1153 41.92 5.12 -50.62
CA HIS A 1153 43.09 5.87 -50.13
C HIS A 1153 42.95 7.35 -49.73
N SER A 1154 42.83 7.56 -48.41
CA SER A 1154 43.95 8.23 -47.71
C SER A 1154 44.27 7.53 -46.39
N ASN A 1155 45.56 7.38 -46.08
CA ASN A 1155 46.02 6.72 -44.86
C ASN A 1155 47.48 7.10 -44.55
N ASN A 1156 47.74 7.64 -43.36
CA ASN A 1156 48.81 7.12 -42.50
C ASN A 1156 48.83 7.75 -41.09
N VAL A 1157 48.44 9.02 -40.92
CA VAL A 1157 48.54 9.71 -39.62
C VAL A 1157 47.56 9.17 -38.55
N GLN A 1158 46.31 8.89 -38.90
CA GLN A 1158 45.31 8.42 -37.92
C GLN A 1158 45.59 7.01 -37.35
N LYS A 1159 46.28 6.12 -38.10
CA LYS A 1159 46.44 4.70 -37.74
C LYS A 1159 47.20 4.47 -36.44
N LYS A 1160 48.16 5.34 -36.06
CA LYS A 1160 48.90 5.22 -34.78
C LYS A 1160 48.05 5.62 -33.55
N LYS A 1161 47.26 6.72 -33.62
CA LYS A 1161 46.35 7.11 -32.52
C LYS A 1161 45.18 6.12 -32.36
N LYS A 1162 44.52 5.71 -33.46
CA LYS A 1162 43.43 4.71 -33.40
C LYS A 1162 43.90 3.34 -32.86
N LYS A 1163 45.13 2.88 -33.14
CA LYS A 1163 45.68 1.67 -32.49
C LYS A 1163 45.84 1.83 -30.97
N LYS A 1164 46.38 2.95 -30.47
CA LYS A 1164 46.58 3.16 -29.01
C LYS A 1164 45.25 3.21 -28.24
N ASN A 1165 44.22 3.86 -28.78
CA ASN A 1165 42.89 3.86 -28.17
C ASN A 1165 42.24 2.47 -28.22
N LYS A 1166 42.18 1.80 -29.38
CA LYS A 1166 41.66 0.41 -29.46
C LYS A 1166 42.40 -0.56 -28.55
N GLN A 1167 43.67 -0.29 -28.20
CA GLN A 1167 44.44 -1.12 -27.26
C GLN A 1167 44.09 -0.84 -25.78
N LYS A 1168 43.83 0.42 -25.38
CA LYS A 1168 43.26 0.78 -24.07
C LYS A 1168 41.83 0.26 -23.92
N GLU A 1169 41.00 0.46 -24.93
CA GLU A 1169 39.60 0.02 -25.01
C GLU A 1169 39.49 -1.52 -24.93
N LYS A 1170 40.32 -2.25 -25.68
CA LYS A 1170 40.46 -3.72 -25.58
C LYS A 1170 41.13 -4.19 -24.28
N GLN A 1171 41.72 -3.30 -23.47
CA GLN A 1171 42.13 -3.59 -22.10
C GLN A 1171 40.99 -3.33 -21.10
N LEU A 1172 40.20 -2.26 -21.28
CA LEU A 1172 38.99 -1.97 -20.50
C LEU A 1172 37.98 -3.11 -20.66
N LEU A 1173 37.55 -3.41 -21.89
CA LEU A 1173 36.64 -4.53 -22.20
C LEU A 1173 37.16 -5.88 -21.69
N LYS A 1174 38.49 -6.08 -21.58
CA LYS A 1174 39.09 -7.27 -20.96
C LYS A 1174 39.08 -7.23 -19.44
N LYS A 1175 39.15 -6.07 -18.80
CA LYS A 1175 38.93 -5.90 -17.35
C LYS A 1175 37.46 -6.14 -17.04
N ASP A 1176 36.56 -5.48 -17.76
CA ASP A 1176 35.12 -5.49 -17.51
C ASP A 1176 34.55 -6.90 -17.76
N ALA A 1177 34.96 -7.58 -18.84
CA ALA A 1177 34.60 -8.99 -19.05
C ALA A 1177 35.22 -9.96 -18.02
N ARG A 1178 36.34 -9.62 -17.36
CA ARG A 1178 36.89 -10.39 -16.22
C ARG A 1178 36.18 -10.08 -14.90
N GLU A 1179 35.51 -8.93 -14.81
CA GLU A 1179 34.76 -8.51 -13.63
C GLU A 1179 33.32 -9.04 -13.70
N LEU A 1180 32.65 -8.92 -14.85
CA LEU A 1180 31.36 -9.56 -15.14
C LEU A 1180 31.42 -11.09 -14.96
N ARG A 1181 32.45 -11.76 -15.49
CA ARG A 1181 32.63 -13.21 -15.27
C ARG A 1181 32.84 -13.56 -13.79
N ALA A 1182 33.52 -12.70 -13.03
CA ALA A 1182 33.69 -12.93 -11.60
C ALA A 1182 32.38 -12.70 -10.82
N LYS A 1183 31.62 -11.63 -11.13
CA LYS A 1183 30.27 -11.39 -10.57
C LYS A 1183 29.30 -12.55 -10.88
N ALA A 1184 29.36 -13.11 -12.09
CA ALA A 1184 28.60 -14.31 -12.44
C ALA A 1184 29.06 -15.50 -11.59
N MET A 1185 30.35 -15.85 -11.63
CA MET A 1185 30.88 -17.01 -10.89
C MET A 1185 30.82 -16.88 -9.35
N SER A 1186 30.59 -15.69 -8.78
CA SER A 1186 30.32 -15.49 -7.35
C SER A 1186 28.82 -15.49 -6.99
N LYS A 1187 27.92 -15.06 -7.90
CA LYS A 1187 26.47 -15.23 -7.72
C LYS A 1187 26.01 -16.68 -7.95
N ASP A 1188 26.67 -17.40 -8.85
CA ASP A 1188 26.21 -18.69 -9.40
C ASP A 1188 26.33 -19.90 -8.44
N LEU A 1189 26.56 -19.69 -7.13
CA LEU A 1189 26.86 -20.72 -6.13
C LEU A 1189 25.95 -20.70 -4.89
N GLU A 1190 24.77 -20.07 -4.98
CA GLU A 1190 23.70 -20.27 -3.97
C GLU A 1190 23.41 -21.77 -3.78
N LEU A 1191 23.08 -22.18 -2.55
CA LEU A 1191 22.82 -23.58 -2.24
C LEU A 1191 21.56 -24.06 -2.98
N PHE A 1192 21.75 -24.84 -4.03
CA PHE A 1192 20.70 -25.66 -4.64
C PHE A 1192 20.17 -26.67 -3.60
N LYS A 1193 19.16 -26.25 -2.83
CA LYS A 1193 18.38 -27.12 -1.96
C LYS A 1193 17.55 -28.05 -2.84
N PHE A 1194 18.00 -29.29 -3.00
CA PHE A 1194 17.26 -30.35 -3.70
C PHE A 1194 15.94 -30.75 -3.00
N SER A 1195 15.62 -30.18 -1.84
CA SER A 1195 14.45 -30.50 -0.99
C SER A 1195 13.07 -30.23 -1.60
N ASN A 1196 13.01 -29.54 -2.74
CA ASN A 1196 11.75 -29.10 -3.35
C ASN A 1196 11.39 -29.87 -4.63
N VAL A 1197 12.15 -30.93 -4.97
CA VAL A 1197 11.84 -31.81 -6.10
C VAL A 1197 11.11 -33.05 -5.59
N ASN A 1198 9.78 -33.01 -5.62
CA ASN A 1198 8.97 -34.23 -5.51
C ASN A 1198 9.20 -35.05 -6.78
N LEU A 1199 9.90 -36.18 -6.66
CA LEU A 1199 9.90 -37.21 -7.69
C LEU A 1199 8.51 -37.88 -7.69
N PRO A 1200 7.90 -38.11 -8.86
CA PRO A 1200 6.62 -38.81 -8.92
C PRO A 1200 6.79 -40.30 -8.64
N GLU A 1201 6.45 -40.71 -7.42
CA GLU A 1201 6.26 -42.13 -7.09
C GLU A 1201 5.09 -42.70 -7.91
N ASN A 1202 5.26 -43.90 -8.46
CA ASN A 1202 4.20 -44.69 -9.10
C ASN A 1202 4.36 -46.15 -8.64
N ASP A 1203 3.25 -46.77 -8.25
CA ASP A 1203 3.24 -48.07 -7.54
C ASP A 1203 3.83 -49.24 -8.35
N VAL A 1204 4.90 -49.86 -7.81
CA VAL A 1204 5.14 -51.30 -7.91
C VAL A 1204 5.63 -51.84 -6.57
N ASN A 1205 4.76 -52.54 -5.85
CA ASN A 1205 5.11 -53.37 -4.69
C ASN A 1205 6.04 -54.53 -5.15
N LYS A 1206 7.00 -55.05 -4.37
CA LYS A 1206 6.87 -55.57 -2.99
C LYS A 1206 8.25 -55.94 -2.37
N THR A 1207 8.23 -56.48 -1.14
CA THR A 1207 9.30 -57.27 -0.45
C THR A 1207 10.59 -56.57 0.04
N GLU A 1208 10.50 -56.01 1.26
CA GLU A 1208 11.21 -56.46 2.49
C GLU A 1208 12.75 -56.44 2.65
N VAL A 1209 13.17 -56.05 3.88
CA VAL A 1209 14.46 -56.36 4.58
C VAL A 1209 15.73 -55.65 4.04
N CYS A 1210 16.51 -54.88 4.82
CA CYS A 1210 16.36 -54.50 6.23
C CYS A 1210 17.03 -53.16 6.64
N GLN A 1211 16.64 -52.77 7.86
CA GLN A 1211 17.32 -51.97 8.89
C GLN A 1211 18.88 -52.07 8.94
N ASN A 1212 19.64 -51.14 9.55
CA ASN A 1212 19.34 -49.97 10.38
C ASN A 1212 20.54 -48.98 10.38
N GLY A 1213 20.40 -47.76 10.93
CA GLY A 1213 21.58 -46.88 11.07
C GLY A 1213 21.47 -45.54 11.81
N HIS A 1214 20.28 -44.96 12.02
CA HIS A 1214 20.16 -43.67 12.73
C HIS A 1214 20.10 -43.83 14.25
N SER A 1215 21.07 -43.24 14.96
CA SER A 1215 21.06 -43.03 16.41
C SER A 1215 20.72 -41.57 16.76
N HIS A 1216 19.43 -41.23 16.77
CA HIS A 1216 18.95 -40.15 17.65
C HIS A 1216 17.74 -40.63 18.46
N THR A 1217 17.74 -40.24 19.73
CA THR A 1217 16.82 -40.71 20.76
C THR A 1217 15.42 -40.13 20.59
N LYS A 1218 14.42 -41.01 20.49
CA LYS A 1218 13.06 -40.76 21.02
C LYS A 1218 13.18 -40.45 22.53
N SER A 1219 12.24 -39.81 23.21
CA SER A 1219 10.80 -39.60 22.99
C SER A 1219 10.36 -38.25 23.64
N THR A 1220 9.10 -37.78 23.66
CA THR A 1220 7.82 -38.50 23.64
C THR A 1220 6.65 -37.70 23.05
N ASN A 1221 5.89 -38.42 22.21
CA ASN A 1221 4.64 -38.09 21.52
C ASN A 1221 3.66 -37.07 22.15
N SER A 1222 3.16 -36.19 21.28
CA SER A 1222 1.78 -35.69 21.31
C SER A 1222 0.76 -36.74 20.84
N LYS A 1223 -0.43 -36.79 21.46
CA LYS A 1223 -1.71 -37.32 20.91
C LYS A 1223 -2.89 -36.66 21.66
N SER A 1224 -4.08 -36.41 21.10
CA SER A 1224 -4.49 -36.31 19.68
C SER A 1224 -5.95 -35.82 19.56
N LEU A 1225 -6.22 -34.93 18.59
CA LEU A 1225 -7.44 -34.81 17.77
C LEU A 1225 -8.86 -34.67 18.40
N GLN A 1226 -9.51 -33.55 17.98
CA GLN A 1226 -10.89 -33.41 17.46
C GLN A 1226 -12.13 -33.06 18.34
N LYS A 1227 -12.80 -32.00 17.82
CA LYS A 1227 -14.25 -31.78 17.62
C LYS A 1227 -15.09 -30.97 18.64
N ARG A 1228 -16.12 -30.34 18.06
CA ARG A 1228 -17.09 -29.37 18.63
C ARG A 1228 -18.20 -30.07 19.41
N ASN A 1229 -18.76 -29.41 20.44
CA ASN A 1229 -20.16 -28.89 20.41
C ASN A 1229 -20.54 -28.08 21.67
N ARG A 1230 -21.84 -27.75 21.77
CA ARG A 1230 -22.48 -26.63 22.51
C ARG A 1230 -23.03 -26.98 23.91
N ASP A 1231 -23.09 -25.92 24.73
CA ASP A 1231 -24.17 -25.51 25.67
C ASP A 1231 -24.54 -26.28 26.96
N LYS A 1232 -24.97 -25.46 27.95
CA LYS A 1232 -25.84 -25.71 29.13
C LYS A 1232 -25.32 -26.46 30.38
N ALA A 1233 -24.79 -25.65 31.31
CA ALA A 1233 -25.40 -25.29 32.61
C ALA A 1233 -25.58 -26.32 33.77
N VAL A 1234 -25.86 -25.75 34.97
CA VAL A 1234 -26.36 -26.35 36.23
C VAL A 1234 -25.33 -26.93 37.23
N GLU A 1235 -25.02 -26.07 38.21
CA GLU A 1235 -24.98 -26.29 39.68
C GLU A 1235 -23.99 -27.23 40.43
N GLU A 1236 -23.47 -26.63 41.52
CA GLU A 1236 -23.29 -27.15 42.89
C GLU A 1236 -22.08 -28.00 43.37
N ASN A 1237 -21.64 -27.62 44.58
CA ASN A 1237 -21.15 -28.46 45.69
C ASN A 1237 -19.98 -29.47 45.46
N ARG A 1238 -18.82 -29.39 46.13
CA ARG A 1238 -18.52 -28.82 47.47
C ARG A 1238 -17.01 -28.55 47.66
N GLU A 1239 -16.69 -27.48 48.38
CA GLU A 1239 -15.44 -27.36 49.14
C GLU A 1239 -15.50 -28.27 50.38
N PRO A 1240 -14.37 -28.76 50.94
CA PRO A 1240 -13.86 -28.04 52.11
C PRO A 1240 -12.34 -28.11 52.38
N LYS A 1241 -11.73 -26.95 52.70
CA LYS A 1241 -10.81 -26.71 53.85
C LYS A 1241 -9.46 -27.52 53.93
N LYS A 1242 -8.34 -27.02 54.47
CA LYS A 1242 -8.10 -25.97 55.49
C LYS A 1242 -6.60 -25.60 55.57
N ARG A 1243 -6.27 -24.46 56.24
CA ARG A 1243 -4.92 -23.97 56.68
C ARG A 1243 -3.98 -23.56 55.53
N ARG A 1244 -3.62 -22.29 55.29
CA ARG A 1244 -3.75 -20.98 56.00
C ARG A 1244 -2.72 -20.67 57.11
N LYS A 1245 -1.62 -20.02 56.73
CA LYS A 1245 -0.81 -18.97 57.43
C LYS A 1245 0.28 -18.51 56.41
N SER A 1246 0.59 -17.25 56.08
CA SER A 1246 0.68 -15.95 56.80
C SER A 1246 1.72 -15.98 57.94
N THR A 1247 2.76 -15.14 57.96
CA THR A 1247 2.74 -13.67 57.77
C THR A 1247 4.09 -13.09 57.32
N ASN A 1248 4.05 -11.90 56.70
CA ASN A 1248 4.69 -10.60 57.05
C ASN A 1248 5.96 -10.59 57.95
N CYS A 1249 6.89 -9.62 57.84
CA CYS A 1249 7.00 -8.44 56.95
C CYS A 1249 8.47 -7.98 56.87
N GLY A 1250 8.77 -7.11 55.90
CA GLY A 1250 10.06 -6.44 55.69
C GLY A 1250 9.99 -5.55 54.47
#